data_AF-A0A9P9UAJ7-F1
#
_entry.id   AF-A0A9P9UAJ7-F1
#
_cell.length_a   1.000
_cell.length_b   1.000
_cell.length_c   1.000
_cell.angle_alpha   90.00
_cell.angle_beta   90.00
_cell.angle_gamma   90.00
#
_symmetry.space_group_name_H-M   'P 1'
#
loop_
_entity.id
_entity.type
_entity.pdbx_description
1 polymer ?
#
loop_
_entity_poly.entity_id
_entity_poly.type
_entity_poly.pdbx_seq_one_letter_code
_entity_poly.pdbx_strand_id
1 'polypeptide(L)'
;MDSPLNLRPRPPNSRGPQTIADFIRRVNAEPGGFRALNEEEVRRNVIAERNGTHEDVEMVTEQEADDDTKKPDIIAARHNIVMNLGQAIQISSNFLDFISLLLSKEIPTQAAVSISPWLRSQVPIGSIGATQLDTPTPLTQSRVADNKLITIGKRLVALNEAADTALAAANRLRQEINSETKYWQEVLTVSQKGWSTARLPQEPHDMGVKFGFSNAAPMFKNNSVAPLKRAEDGSVRLEYGRMGSRSERLQVTLLHNGEVIGRSALPRPLPEDAPLDDRVKEARNTIFAQELWHEINREGRTLHGHHVRLEQSAVTCALDPNRTISFELVGLEDQDPSRAPLPGDIDAETASITLHLLLGNAHRQNQLKRSERTAPNAARGPPPPYNLLLPIITYYRHEKTLEDCTTFLAAFCAALRSAGIPSSFSMTENINKGSSPGAPPSEALMKTLLHPSEVQFDLTITPAARLRILAKPSPIFGTRFSIYLLHPQSNHLVSSFPPNQTDSVYENIKELVRYLSNAVPRALTLYYYPLAQEMRNPKNNNGEAAAPPTAATTTSWIIHQDDLGLVDDDTETFGIRFAFVSSHTHNDNPGDDAATEPELRVTGDFMDKDGKRIHKEWKWTAGNVDGDSNGSLDEIVKHILANGPSSLSAAAAAAAVLSA
;
A
#
# COMPACT_ATOMS: atom_id res chain seq x y z
N MET A 1 -89.26 43.68 -21.42
CA MET A 1 -90.04 42.69 -20.64
C MET A 1 -89.36 41.36 -20.89
N ASP A 2 -88.31 41.04 -20.14
CA ASP A 2 -87.53 39.81 -20.30
C ASP A 2 -87.51 39.05 -18.96
N SER A 3 -87.89 37.78 -19.06
CA SER A 3 -88.13 36.82 -17.97
C SER A 3 -86.83 36.44 -17.23
N PRO A 4 -86.85 36.12 -15.92
CA PRO A 4 -85.63 35.90 -15.14
C PRO A 4 -85.02 34.50 -15.36
N LEU A 5 -83.70 34.50 -15.56
CA LEU A 5 -82.70 33.51 -15.12
C LEU A 5 -83.18 32.05 -14.92
N ASN A 6 -83.17 31.27 -16.00
CA ASN A 6 -83.13 29.80 -15.92
C ASN A 6 -81.75 29.34 -15.42
N LEU A 7 -81.73 28.63 -14.29
CA LEU A 7 -80.58 27.89 -13.75
C LEU A 7 -80.19 26.77 -14.72
N ARG A 8 -79.32 27.05 -15.69
CA ARG A 8 -78.57 26.00 -16.38
C ARG A 8 -77.38 25.58 -15.50
N PRO A 9 -77.09 24.28 -15.35
CA PRO A 9 -75.84 23.86 -14.74
C PRO A 9 -74.70 24.46 -15.56
N ARG A 10 -73.77 25.14 -14.90
CA ARG A 10 -72.56 25.66 -15.55
C ARG A 10 -71.85 24.47 -16.23
N PRO A 11 -71.32 24.64 -17.46
CA PRO A 11 -70.51 23.60 -18.06
C PRO A 11 -69.38 23.22 -17.07
N PRO A 12 -69.04 21.94 -16.93
CA PRO A 12 -68.02 21.51 -16.00
C PRO A 12 -66.72 22.24 -16.34
N ASN A 13 -66.13 22.93 -15.35
CA ASN A 13 -64.82 23.54 -15.50
C ASN A 13 -63.86 22.48 -16.06
N SER A 14 -63.04 22.85 -17.05
CA SER A 14 -62.05 21.95 -17.63
C SER A 14 -61.22 21.32 -16.51
N ARG A 15 -61.21 19.98 -16.42
CA ARG A 15 -60.49 19.23 -15.37
C ARG A 15 -58.96 19.40 -15.43
N GLY A 16 -58.43 20.13 -16.41
CA GLY A 16 -57.01 20.44 -16.54
C GLY A 16 -56.55 21.65 -15.69
N PRO A 17 -55.26 21.73 -15.34
CA PRO A 17 -54.68 22.91 -14.70
C PRO A 17 -54.84 24.12 -15.63
N GLN A 18 -55.36 25.23 -15.11
CA GLN A 18 -55.58 26.46 -15.88
C GLN A 18 -54.28 27.23 -16.11
N THR A 19 -53.29 27.04 -15.24
CA THR A 19 -51.99 27.69 -15.29
C THR A 19 -50.88 26.65 -15.22
N ILE A 20 -49.77 26.89 -15.95
CA ILE A 20 -48.56 26.06 -15.86
C ILE A 20 -48.03 25.95 -14.42
N ALA A 21 -48.21 27.01 -13.62
CA ALA A 21 -47.86 27.01 -12.20
C ALA A 21 -48.70 26.03 -11.38
N ASP A 22 -49.98 25.88 -11.68
CA ASP A 22 -50.85 24.91 -11.01
C ASP A 22 -50.49 23.48 -11.43
N PHE A 23 -50.07 23.28 -12.68
CA PHE A 23 -49.54 22.00 -13.14
C PHE A 23 -48.25 21.64 -12.39
N ILE A 24 -47.29 22.57 -12.32
CA ILE A 24 -46.02 22.38 -11.59
C ILE A 24 -46.26 22.07 -10.11
N ARG A 25 -47.21 22.77 -9.48
CA ARG A 25 -47.58 22.51 -8.07
C ARG A 25 -48.18 21.12 -7.87
N ARG A 26 -49.07 20.68 -8.76
CA ARG A 26 -49.66 19.33 -8.70
C ARG A 26 -48.61 18.25 -8.90
N VAL A 27 -47.77 18.39 -9.93
CA VAL A 27 -46.71 17.43 -10.21
C VAL A 27 -45.68 17.36 -9.08
N ASN A 28 -45.30 18.48 -8.47
CA ASN A 28 -44.39 18.47 -7.32
C ASN A 28 -45.02 17.92 -6.03
N ALA A 29 -46.35 17.88 -5.94
CA ALA A 29 -47.05 17.27 -4.82
C ALA A 29 -47.17 15.75 -4.96
N GLU A 30 -46.98 15.20 -6.17
CA GLU A 30 -46.88 13.77 -6.40
C GLU A 30 -45.53 13.24 -5.91
N PRO A 31 -45.49 12.02 -5.32
CA PRO A 31 -44.26 11.45 -4.76
C PRO A 31 -43.18 11.31 -5.84
N GLY A 32 -42.05 11.99 -5.62
CA GLY A 32 -40.91 12.01 -6.54
C GLY A 32 -40.89 13.17 -7.55
N GLY A 33 -41.94 14.00 -7.61
CA GLY A 33 -42.01 15.21 -8.43
C GLY A 33 -41.66 14.99 -9.91
N PHE A 34 -41.13 16.00 -10.58
CA PHE A 34 -40.71 15.90 -11.99
C PHE A 34 -39.61 14.87 -12.26
N ARG A 35 -38.88 14.40 -11.23
CA ARG A 35 -37.75 13.47 -11.41
C ARG A 35 -38.17 12.01 -11.47
N ALA A 36 -39.30 11.66 -10.86
CA ALA A 36 -39.85 10.31 -10.92
C ALA A 36 -40.74 10.09 -12.16
N LEU A 37 -41.11 11.16 -12.87
CA LEU A 37 -41.92 11.09 -14.09
C LEU A 37 -41.12 10.54 -15.28
N ASN A 38 -41.25 9.23 -15.53
CA ASN A 38 -40.77 8.58 -16.74
C ASN A 38 -41.84 8.55 -17.84
N GLU A 39 -41.46 8.89 -19.08
CA GLU A 39 -42.37 8.90 -20.23
C GLU A 39 -43.02 7.53 -20.48
N GLU A 40 -42.27 6.45 -20.23
CA GLU A 40 -42.75 5.07 -20.40
C GLU A 40 -43.84 4.69 -19.38
N GLU A 41 -43.76 5.22 -18.15
CA GLU A 41 -44.77 5.01 -17.12
C GLU A 41 -46.03 5.84 -17.40
N VAL A 42 -45.86 7.09 -17.82
CA VAL A 42 -46.99 7.94 -18.22
C VAL A 42 -47.72 7.33 -19.43
N ARG A 43 -47.01 6.82 -20.43
CA ARG A 43 -47.62 6.12 -21.56
C ARG A 43 -48.37 4.86 -21.12
N ARG A 44 -47.82 4.07 -20.20
CA ARG A 44 -48.52 2.92 -19.62
C ARG A 44 -49.80 3.34 -18.89
N ASN A 45 -49.76 4.40 -18.08
CA ASN A 45 -50.91 4.90 -17.34
C ASN A 45 -52.00 5.46 -18.28
N VAL A 46 -51.62 6.18 -19.35
CA VAL A 46 -52.59 6.68 -20.36
C VAL A 46 -53.24 5.52 -21.14
N ILE A 47 -52.49 4.45 -21.42
CA ILE A 47 -53.04 3.24 -22.05
C ILE A 47 -54.00 2.53 -21.08
N ALA A 48 -53.66 2.46 -19.79
CA ALA A 48 -54.51 1.88 -18.76
C ALA A 48 -55.82 2.69 -18.56
N GLU A 49 -55.75 4.02 -18.52
CA GLU A 49 -56.94 4.90 -18.47
C GLU A 49 -57.82 4.75 -19.72
N ARG A 50 -57.21 4.66 -20.91
CA ARG A 50 -57.95 4.54 -22.18
C ARG A 50 -58.65 3.19 -22.34
N ASN A 51 -58.09 2.14 -21.73
CA ASN A 51 -58.66 0.80 -21.74
C ASN A 51 -59.80 0.61 -20.73
N GLY A 52 -60.15 1.62 -19.93
CA GLY A 52 -61.32 1.59 -19.04
C GLY A 52 -61.25 0.53 -17.93
N THR A 53 -60.08 -0.07 -17.69
CA THR A 53 -59.81 -0.84 -16.47
C THR A 53 -59.64 0.15 -15.32
N HIS A 54 -60.77 0.65 -14.83
CA HIS A 54 -60.90 0.92 -13.41
C HIS A 54 -60.71 -0.43 -12.73
N GLU A 55 -59.50 -0.71 -12.24
CA GLU A 55 -59.44 -1.44 -10.98
C GLU A 55 -60.21 -0.56 -10.00
N ASP A 56 -61.38 -1.05 -9.57
CA ASP A 56 -62.07 -0.51 -8.42
C ASP A 56 -61.08 -0.58 -7.26
N VAL A 57 -60.34 0.52 -7.09
CA VAL A 57 -59.64 0.82 -5.85
C VAL A 57 -60.76 0.91 -4.84
N GLU A 58 -60.94 -0.21 -4.13
CA GLU A 58 -61.73 -0.34 -2.93
C GLU A 58 -61.57 0.96 -2.14
N MET A 59 -62.69 1.62 -1.86
CA MET A 59 -62.75 2.81 -1.02
C MET A 59 -62.18 2.43 0.36
N VAL A 60 -60.86 2.49 0.50
CA VAL A 60 -60.18 2.53 1.77
C VAL A 60 -60.60 3.86 2.37
N THR A 61 -61.63 3.77 3.21
CA THR A 61 -61.97 4.78 4.21
C THR A 61 -60.68 5.37 4.74
N GLU A 62 -60.56 6.69 4.62
CA GLU A 62 -59.51 7.54 5.18
C GLU A 62 -58.97 6.96 6.49
N GLN A 63 -57.94 6.12 6.38
CA GLN A 63 -56.98 5.96 7.44
C GLN A 63 -56.21 7.25 7.41
N GLU A 64 -56.36 8.03 8.49
CA GLU A 64 -55.52 9.16 8.83
C GLU A 64 -54.08 8.77 8.49
N ALA A 65 -53.63 9.23 7.33
CA ALA A 65 -52.26 9.08 6.92
C ALA A 65 -51.47 9.92 7.91
N ASP A 66 -50.76 9.22 8.77
CA ASP A 66 -49.74 9.73 9.66
C ASP A 66 -48.74 10.54 8.79
N ASP A 67 -49.00 11.84 8.64
CA ASP A 67 -48.18 12.81 7.89
C ASP A 67 -46.89 13.18 8.67
N ASP A 68 -46.52 12.35 9.65
CA ASP A 68 -45.33 12.51 10.50
C ASP A 68 -44.00 12.33 9.73
N THR A 69 -44.04 12.04 8.42
CA THR A 69 -42.84 11.96 7.57
C THR A 69 -42.42 13.30 6.95
N LYS A 70 -43.27 14.33 6.98
CA LYS A 70 -42.84 15.69 6.63
C LYS A 70 -42.17 16.30 7.85
N LYS A 71 -40.83 16.40 7.82
CA LYS A 71 -40.09 17.23 8.78
C LYS A 71 -40.84 18.55 8.94
N PRO A 72 -41.31 18.91 10.14
CA PRO A 72 -42.11 20.11 10.32
C PRO A 72 -41.27 21.29 9.85
N ASP A 73 -41.79 22.06 8.90
CA ASP A 73 -41.08 23.22 8.40
C ASP A 73 -40.94 24.21 9.56
N ILE A 74 -39.73 24.30 10.11
CA ILE A 74 -39.36 25.19 11.21
C ILE A 74 -39.70 26.64 10.83
N ILE A 75 -39.61 26.96 9.54
CA ILE A 75 -39.94 28.29 9.02
C ILE A 75 -41.46 28.52 9.11
N ALA A 76 -42.27 27.53 8.77
CA ALA A 76 -43.73 27.59 8.92
C ALA A 76 -44.14 27.69 10.40
N ALA A 77 -43.54 26.88 11.29
CA ALA A 77 -43.78 26.97 12.73
C ALA A 77 -43.40 28.36 13.28
N ARG A 78 -42.24 28.88 12.88
CA ARG A 78 -41.80 30.25 13.22
C ARG A 78 -42.79 31.29 12.70
N HIS A 79 -43.27 31.15 11.47
CA HIS A 79 -44.23 32.07 10.87
C HIS A 79 -45.54 32.10 11.66
N ASN A 80 -46.07 30.92 12.02
CA ASN A 80 -47.27 30.80 12.85
C ASN A 80 -47.10 31.49 14.21
N ILE A 81 -45.96 31.31 14.87
CA ILE A 81 -45.66 31.99 16.15
C ILE A 81 -45.65 33.51 15.95
N VAL A 82 -44.97 34.01 14.92
CA VAL A 82 -44.90 35.46 14.63
C VAL A 82 -46.28 36.03 14.30
N MET A 83 -47.10 35.31 13.54
CA MET A 83 -48.46 35.73 13.20
C MET A 83 -49.34 35.86 14.44
N ASN A 84 -49.35 34.83 15.29
CA ASN A 84 -50.13 34.82 16.53
C ASN A 84 -49.66 35.92 17.49
N LEU A 85 -48.35 36.12 17.61
CA LEU A 85 -47.78 37.21 18.40
C LEU A 85 -48.19 38.58 17.86
N GLY A 86 -48.16 38.76 16.53
CA GLY A 86 -48.61 39.99 15.88
C GLY A 86 -50.09 40.31 16.17
N GLN A 87 -50.96 39.31 16.12
CA GLN A 87 -52.38 39.47 16.49
C GLN A 87 -52.54 39.89 17.96
N ALA A 88 -51.82 39.24 18.88
CA ALA A 88 -51.87 39.58 20.31
C ALA A 88 -51.38 41.01 20.58
N ILE A 89 -50.31 41.44 19.90
CA ILE A 89 -49.80 42.80 19.97
C ILE A 89 -50.83 43.80 19.45
N GLN A 90 -51.49 43.51 18.31
CA GLN A 90 -52.51 44.40 17.75
C GLN A 90 -53.68 44.59 18.72
N ILE A 91 -54.19 43.49 19.30
CA ILE A 91 -55.30 43.55 20.28
C ILE A 91 -54.88 44.37 21.51
N SER A 92 -53.67 44.15 22.01
CA SER A 92 -53.14 44.87 23.17
C SER A 92 -52.96 46.36 22.87
N SER A 93 -52.48 46.71 21.67
CA SER A 93 -52.35 48.10 21.21
C SER A 93 -53.72 48.78 21.10
N ASN A 94 -54.73 48.09 20.55
CA ASN A 94 -56.09 48.61 20.47
C ASN A 94 -56.69 48.85 21.86
N PHE A 95 -56.40 47.96 22.82
CA PHE A 95 -56.86 48.09 24.20
C PHE A 95 -56.16 49.23 24.94
N LEU A 96 -54.85 49.40 24.73
CA LEU A 96 -54.08 50.53 25.24
C LEU A 96 -54.63 51.85 24.71
N ASP A 97 -54.94 51.92 23.42
CA ASP A 97 -55.58 53.07 22.78
C ASP A 97 -56.94 53.38 23.40
N PHE A 98 -57.78 52.36 23.64
CA PHE A 98 -59.08 52.51 24.28
C PHE A 98 -58.98 53.07 25.71
N ILE A 99 -58.11 52.50 26.55
CA ILE A 99 -57.88 52.99 27.92
C ILE A 99 -57.30 54.40 27.90
N SER A 100 -56.36 54.66 27.01
CA SER A 100 -55.73 55.98 26.92
C SER A 100 -56.73 57.04 26.49
N LEU A 101 -57.66 56.73 25.57
CA LEU A 101 -58.77 57.65 25.24
C LEU A 101 -59.69 57.91 26.44
N LEU A 102 -60.00 56.90 27.26
CA LEU A 102 -60.80 57.07 28.48
C LEU A 102 -60.10 57.98 29.49
N LEU A 103 -58.81 57.71 29.78
CA LEU A 103 -58.00 58.48 30.74
C LEU A 103 -57.70 59.90 30.27
N SER A 104 -57.69 60.12 28.95
CA SER A 104 -57.37 61.41 28.36
C SER A 104 -58.32 62.54 28.74
N LYS A 105 -59.50 62.21 29.27
CA LYS A 105 -60.45 63.17 29.85
C LYS A 105 -59.98 63.77 31.18
N GLU A 106 -59.27 63.00 32.00
CA GLU A 106 -58.83 63.40 33.35
C GLU A 106 -57.34 63.76 33.40
N ILE A 107 -56.50 63.04 32.65
CA ILE A 107 -55.04 63.21 32.63
C ILE A 107 -54.54 63.32 31.16
N PRO A 108 -54.79 64.46 30.50
CA PRO A 108 -54.57 64.59 29.05
C PRO A 108 -53.10 64.53 28.64
N THR A 109 -52.17 65.00 29.49
CA THR A 109 -50.73 65.06 29.15
C THR A 109 -50.07 63.69 29.11
N GLN A 110 -50.43 62.78 30.02
CA GLN A 110 -49.87 61.43 30.07
C GLN A 110 -50.56 60.49 29.08
N ALA A 111 -51.89 60.56 28.99
CA ALA A 111 -52.64 59.72 28.07
C ALA A 111 -52.38 60.04 26.59
N ALA A 112 -52.04 61.30 26.25
CA ALA A 112 -51.73 61.68 24.87
C ALA A 112 -50.44 61.05 24.32
N VAL A 113 -49.56 60.52 25.17
CA VAL A 113 -48.30 59.85 24.78
C VAL A 113 -48.53 58.37 24.45
N SER A 114 -49.50 57.73 25.12
CA SER A 114 -49.81 56.31 24.93
C SER A 114 -50.84 56.03 23.84
N ILE A 115 -51.52 57.06 23.31
CA ILE A 115 -52.44 56.93 22.16
C ILE A 115 -51.64 56.83 20.87
N SER A 116 -52.02 55.88 20.00
CA SER A 116 -51.43 55.75 18.68
C SER A 116 -51.59 57.03 17.83
N PRO A 117 -50.55 57.46 17.08
CA PRO A 117 -50.62 58.68 16.28
C PRO A 117 -51.76 58.68 15.26
N TRP A 118 -52.09 57.51 14.72
CA TRP A 118 -53.22 57.32 13.81
C TRP A 118 -54.55 57.69 14.49
N LEU A 119 -54.83 57.13 15.67
CA LEU A 119 -56.08 57.38 16.38
C LEU A 119 -56.19 58.84 16.87
N ARG A 120 -55.07 59.42 17.32
CA ARG A 120 -54.98 60.82 17.73
C ARG A 120 -55.36 61.80 16.62
N SER A 121 -55.14 61.43 15.36
CA SER A 121 -55.50 62.26 14.21
C SER A 121 -56.99 62.18 13.85
N GLN A 122 -57.68 61.09 14.21
CA GLN A 122 -59.07 60.85 13.84
C GLN A 122 -60.06 61.24 14.93
N VAL A 123 -59.67 61.13 16.21
CA VAL A 123 -60.57 61.28 17.34
C VAL A 123 -59.99 62.31 18.32
N PRO A 124 -60.79 63.31 18.76
CA PRO A 124 -60.33 64.26 19.76
C PRO A 124 -60.13 63.58 21.12
N ILE A 125 -59.18 64.11 21.89
CA ILE A 125 -58.88 63.69 23.26
C ILE A 125 -60.15 63.83 24.13
N GLY A 126 -60.45 62.83 24.96
CA GLY A 126 -61.60 62.82 25.88
C GLY A 126 -62.92 62.35 25.28
N SER A 127 -62.91 61.68 24.13
CA SER A 127 -64.13 61.25 23.41
C SER A 127 -64.95 60.16 24.10
N ILE A 128 -64.38 59.43 25.08
CA ILE A 128 -65.06 58.34 25.81
C ILE A 128 -65.30 58.77 27.26
N GLY A 129 -66.49 58.51 27.78
CA GLY A 129 -66.84 58.74 29.19
C GLY A 129 -67.29 57.45 29.88
N ALA A 130 -66.89 57.27 31.14
CA ALA A 130 -67.45 56.23 32.00
C ALA A 130 -68.71 56.77 32.70
N THR A 131 -69.80 56.00 32.66
CA THR A 131 -71.03 56.31 33.39
C THR A 131 -71.43 55.11 34.24
N GLN A 132 -71.80 55.36 35.49
CA GLN A 132 -72.30 54.32 36.38
C GLN A 132 -73.76 54.02 36.00
N LEU A 133 -74.06 52.77 35.70
CA LEU A 133 -75.42 52.31 35.43
C LEU A 133 -76.09 51.89 36.75
N ASP A 134 -77.33 52.32 36.97
CA ASP A 134 -78.11 51.96 38.16
C ASP A 134 -78.68 50.55 38.03
N THR A 135 -78.20 49.66 38.91
CA THR A 135 -78.57 48.24 39.06
C THR A 135 -78.30 47.31 37.87
N PRO A 136 -77.72 46.12 38.10
CA PRO A 136 -77.56 45.13 37.04
C PRO A 136 -78.94 44.70 36.56
N THR A 137 -79.22 44.86 35.26
CA THR A 137 -80.44 44.33 34.64
C THR A 137 -80.58 42.83 34.99
N PRO A 138 -81.79 42.31 35.25
CA PRO A 138 -82.00 40.92 35.69
C PRO A 138 -81.46 39.89 34.68
N LEU A 139 -81.43 40.26 33.40
CA LEU A 139 -80.82 39.50 32.30
C LEU A 139 -79.30 39.34 32.47
N THR A 140 -78.64 40.33 33.08
CA THR A 140 -77.20 40.35 33.36
C THR A 140 -76.87 39.47 34.56
N GLN A 141 -77.74 39.41 35.56
CA GLN A 141 -77.49 38.64 36.79
C GLN A 141 -77.62 37.12 36.59
N SER A 142 -78.57 36.67 35.75
CA SER A 142 -78.66 35.26 35.33
C SER A 142 -77.49 34.85 34.43
N ARG A 143 -77.10 35.70 33.46
CA ARG A 143 -75.95 35.44 32.58
C ARG A 143 -74.62 35.36 33.31
N VAL A 144 -74.46 36.07 34.43
CA VAL A 144 -73.22 36.01 35.23
C VAL A 144 -73.03 34.62 35.85
N ALA A 145 -74.09 33.96 36.32
CA ALA A 145 -74.00 32.61 36.86
C ALA A 145 -73.64 31.59 35.75
N ASP A 146 -74.31 31.68 34.60
CA ASP A 146 -74.04 30.82 33.44
C ASP A 146 -72.62 31.03 32.91
N ASN A 147 -72.17 32.28 32.77
CA ASN A 147 -70.81 32.60 32.33
C ASN A 147 -69.74 32.09 33.30
N LYS A 148 -70.00 32.13 34.61
CA LYS A 148 -69.09 31.54 35.61
C LYS A 148 -68.97 30.03 35.38
N LEU A 149 -70.09 29.34 35.19
CA LEU A 149 -70.11 27.90 34.95
C LEU A 149 -69.42 27.53 33.63
N ILE A 150 -69.68 28.28 32.55
CA ILE A 150 -68.98 28.12 31.27
C ILE A 150 -67.48 28.36 31.42
N THR A 151 -67.07 29.37 32.20
CA THR A 151 -65.64 29.67 32.44
C THR A 151 -64.96 28.54 33.20
N ILE A 152 -65.62 28.02 34.24
CA ILE A 152 -65.12 26.86 35.00
C ILE A 152 -65.00 25.64 34.07
N GLY A 153 -66.03 25.37 33.26
CA GLY A 153 -66.02 24.28 32.27
C GLY A 153 -64.87 24.42 31.26
N LYS A 154 -64.73 25.59 30.62
CA LYS A 154 -63.61 25.89 29.69
C LYS A 154 -62.25 25.70 30.36
N ARG A 155 -62.10 26.13 31.61
CA ARG A 155 -60.85 25.96 32.37
C ARG A 155 -60.55 24.50 32.66
N LEU A 156 -61.57 23.69 32.99
CA LEU A 156 -61.40 22.26 33.22
C LEU A 156 -61.02 21.52 31.92
N VAL A 157 -61.68 21.85 30.80
CA VAL A 157 -61.33 21.30 29.49
C VAL A 157 -59.89 21.65 29.10
N ALA A 158 -59.50 22.93 29.20
CA ALA A 158 -58.14 23.35 28.91
C ALA A 158 -57.10 22.71 29.84
N LEU A 159 -57.45 22.46 31.11
CA LEU A 159 -56.56 21.76 32.05
C LEU A 159 -56.42 20.27 31.69
N ASN A 160 -57.49 19.64 31.21
CA ASN A 160 -57.43 18.27 30.74
C ASN A 160 -56.59 18.16 29.46
N GLU A 161 -56.80 19.05 28.49
CA GLU A 161 -55.98 19.14 27.27
C GLU A 161 -54.49 19.39 27.61
N ALA A 162 -54.21 20.23 28.60
CA ALA A 162 -52.85 20.46 29.08
C ALA A 162 -52.25 19.21 29.75
N ALA A 163 -53.05 18.44 30.49
CA ALA A 163 -52.62 17.17 31.08
C ALA A 163 -52.33 16.12 30.00
N ASP A 164 -53.20 15.99 29.00
CA ASP A 164 -53.05 15.04 27.90
C ASP A 164 -51.83 15.37 27.04
N THR A 165 -51.62 16.64 26.71
CA THR A 165 -50.42 17.10 25.98
C THR A 165 -49.14 16.91 26.79
N ALA A 166 -49.17 17.15 28.11
CA ALA A 166 -48.04 16.88 28.99
C ALA A 166 -47.72 15.38 29.08
N LEU A 167 -48.72 14.51 29.14
CA LEU A 167 -48.54 13.05 29.11
C LEU A 167 -47.97 12.57 27.77
N ALA A 168 -48.47 13.10 26.66
CA ALA A 168 -47.92 12.81 25.33
C ALA A 168 -46.46 13.25 25.20
N ALA A 169 -46.12 14.44 25.70
CA ALA A 169 -44.74 14.93 25.73
C ALA A 169 -43.84 14.07 26.63
N ALA A 170 -44.33 13.64 27.79
CA ALA A 170 -43.59 12.76 28.69
C ALA A 170 -43.30 11.38 28.04
N ASN A 171 -44.26 10.82 27.31
CA ASN A 171 -44.07 9.57 26.57
C ASN A 171 -43.02 9.71 25.46
N ARG A 172 -43.04 10.80 24.69
CA ARG A 172 -42.01 11.11 23.68
C ARG A 172 -40.62 11.26 24.31
N LEU A 173 -40.52 12.02 25.40
CA LEU A 173 -39.26 12.17 26.14
C LEU A 173 -38.74 10.83 26.68
N ARG A 174 -39.64 9.94 27.13
CA ARG A 174 -39.25 8.60 27.57
C ARG A 174 -38.70 7.74 26.44
N GLN A 175 -39.29 7.82 25.25
CA GLN A 175 -38.75 7.15 24.05
C GLN A 175 -37.36 7.68 23.71
N GLU A 176 -37.19 9.00 23.71
CA GLU A 176 -35.89 9.65 23.47
C GLU A 176 -34.82 9.25 24.51
N ILE A 177 -35.18 9.22 25.80
CA ILE A 177 -34.27 8.77 26.86
C ILE A 177 -33.87 7.31 26.64
N ASN A 178 -34.78 6.44 26.19
CA ASN A 178 -34.45 5.04 25.93
C ASN A 178 -33.44 4.90 24.79
N SER A 179 -33.63 5.61 23.68
CA SER A 179 -32.68 5.63 22.57
C SER A 179 -31.34 6.28 22.93
N GLU A 180 -31.36 7.32 23.76
CA GLU A 180 -30.15 7.97 24.28
C GLU A 180 -29.38 7.04 25.21
N THR A 181 -30.10 6.27 26.04
CA THR A 181 -29.50 5.26 26.92
C THR A 181 -28.79 4.18 26.11
N LYS A 182 -29.41 3.68 25.02
CA LYS A 182 -28.77 2.73 24.10
C LYS A 182 -27.50 3.31 23.45
N TYR A 183 -27.58 4.56 22.97
CA TYR A 183 -26.44 5.27 22.39
C TYR A 183 -25.25 5.35 23.38
N TRP A 184 -25.49 5.81 24.61
CA TRP A 184 -24.42 5.92 25.61
C TRP A 184 -23.88 4.55 26.06
N GLN A 185 -24.72 3.52 26.09
CA GLN A 185 -24.28 2.15 26.36
C GLN A 185 -23.29 1.69 25.28
N GLU A 186 -23.60 1.87 24.00
CA GLU A 186 -22.72 1.49 22.90
C GLU A 186 -21.41 2.29 22.88
N VAL A 187 -21.47 3.62 23.07
CA VAL A 187 -20.29 4.49 23.22
C VAL A 187 -19.40 4.01 24.37
N LEU A 188 -20.01 3.63 25.49
CA LEU A 188 -19.30 3.12 26.66
C LEU A 188 -18.64 1.76 26.38
N THR A 189 -19.28 0.87 25.60
CA THR A 189 -18.64 -0.40 25.19
C THR A 189 -17.37 -0.16 24.37
N VAL A 190 -17.37 0.85 23.49
CA VAL A 190 -16.21 1.21 22.68
C VAL A 190 -15.09 1.81 23.55
N SER A 191 -15.45 2.70 24.48
CA SER A 191 -14.51 3.28 25.43
C SER A 191 -13.87 2.22 26.35
N GLN A 192 -14.67 1.28 26.87
CA GLN A 192 -14.18 0.17 27.71
C GLN A 192 -13.21 -0.76 26.98
N LYS A 193 -13.35 -0.91 25.65
CA LYS A 193 -12.40 -1.67 24.81
C LYS A 193 -11.08 -0.94 24.53
N GLY A 194 -10.92 0.28 25.04
CA GLY A 194 -9.67 1.05 24.96
C GLY A 194 -9.59 2.05 23.80
N TRP A 195 -10.68 2.28 23.08
CA TRP A 195 -10.72 3.32 22.05
C TRP A 195 -10.83 4.72 22.65
N SER A 196 -10.13 5.68 22.05
CA SER A 196 -10.17 7.07 22.52
C SER A 196 -11.41 7.77 21.97
N THR A 197 -12.34 8.12 22.85
CA THR A 197 -13.55 8.88 22.52
C THR A 197 -13.41 10.34 22.95
N ALA A 198 -13.70 11.29 22.07
CA ALA A 198 -13.64 12.73 22.37
C ALA A 198 -14.72 13.50 21.59
N ARG A 199 -15.18 14.64 22.12
CA ARG A 199 -16.12 15.51 21.40
C ARG A 199 -15.45 16.12 20.17
N LEU A 200 -16.18 16.17 19.06
CA LEU A 200 -15.65 16.74 17.82
C LEU A 200 -15.63 18.27 17.90
N PRO A 201 -14.58 18.95 17.39
CA PRO A 201 -14.56 20.42 17.33
C PRO A 201 -15.63 21.02 16.42
N GLN A 202 -15.97 20.33 15.32
CA GLN A 202 -16.95 20.78 14.34
C GLN A 202 -18.40 20.52 14.79
N GLU A 203 -18.62 19.44 15.54
CA GLU A 203 -19.92 19.01 16.03
C GLU A 203 -19.81 18.67 17.53
N PRO A 204 -19.89 19.66 18.43
CA PRO A 204 -19.63 19.45 19.85
C PRO A 204 -20.71 18.64 20.58
N HIS A 205 -21.86 18.40 19.92
CA HIS A 205 -22.98 17.64 20.45
C HIS A 205 -22.75 16.14 20.32
N ASP A 206 -21.98 15.73 19.29
CA ASP A 206 -21.71 14.33 19.00
C ASP A 206 -20.35 13.90 19.57
N MET A 207 -20.26 12.62 19.94
CA MET A 207 -19.01 12.00 20.35
C MET A 207 -18.29 11.48 19.11
N GLY A 208 -16.97 11.62 19.06
CA GLY A 208 -16.13 11.02 18.04
C GLY A 208 -15.25 9.92 18.61
N VAL A 209 -14.95 8.91 17.79
CA VAL A 209 -13.95 7.89 18.07
C VAL A 209 -12.71 8.18 17.24
N LYS A 210 -11.56 8.21 17.90
CA LYS A 210 -10.27 8.22 17.23
C LYS A 210 -9.79 6.79 17.01
N PHE A 211 -9.71 6.37 15.76
CA PHE A 211 -9.32 5.02 15.37
C PHE A 211 -7.94 4.94 14.71
N GLY A 212 -7.46 6.02 14.09
CA GLY A 212 -6.16 6.01 13.41
C GLY A 212 -4.96 6.46 14.27
N PHE A 213 -3.79 6.41 13.66
CA PHE A 213 -2.51 6.51 14.35
C PHE A 213 -2.04 7.96 14.53
N SER A 214 -1.44 8.28 15.68
CA SER A 214 -0.94 9.63 15.98
C SER A 214 0.32 10.02 15.20
N ASN A 215 1.06 9.02 14.73
CA ASN A 215 2.34 9.14 14.01
C ASN A 215 2.20 8.88 12.50
N ALA A 216 0.96 8.74 12.03
CA ALA A 216 0.63 8.69 10.61
C ALA A 216 0.91 10.03 9.92
N ALA A 217 0.96 10.02 8.59
CA ALA A 217 1.07 11.25 7.81
C ALA A 217 -0.07 12.24 8.14
N PRO A 218 0.19 13.57 8.11
CA PRO A 218 -0.75 14.58 8.63
C PRO A 218 -2.17 14.52 8.05
N MET A 219 -2.31 14.17 6.77
CA MET A 219 -3.60 14.03 6.10
C MET A 219 -4.45 12.89 6.70
N PHE A 220 -3.83 11.74 6.99
CA PHE A 220 -4.51 10.58 7.57
C PHE A 220 -4.77 10.76 9.06
N LYS A 221 -3.88 11.49 9.75
CA LYS A 221 -4.09 11.87 11.15
C LYS A 221 -5.35 12.72 11.35
N ASN A 222 -5.62 13.68 10.47
CA ASN A 222 -6.82 14.50 10.56
C ASN A 222 -8.10 13.73 10.20
N ASN A 223 -7.98 12.74 9.31
CA ASN A 223 -9.09 11.87 8.90
C ASN A 223 -9.33 10.69 9.85
N SER A 224 -8.50 10.54 10.89
CA SER A 224 -8.53 9.39 11.82
C SER A 224 -9.58 9.46 12.93
N VAL A 225 -10.47 10.46 12.87
CA VAL A 225 -11.55 10.67 13.84
C VAL A 225 -12.87 10.66 13.10
N ALA A 226 -13.80 9.82 13.54
CA ALA A 226 -15.15 9.73 12.99
C ALA A 226 -16.19 10.02 14.06
N PRO A 227 -17.26 10.78 13.74
CA PRO A 227 -18.37 10.97 14.65
C PRO A 227 -19.18 9.68 14.79
N LEU A 228 -19.69 9.47 15.99
CA LEU A 228 -20.66 8.44 16.34
C LEU A 228 -22.05 9.08 16.24
N LYS A 229 -22.73 8.83 15.12
CA LYS A 229 -24.08 9.33 14.89
C LYS A 229 -25.10 8.37 15.48
N ARG A 230 -26.07 8.92 16.20
CA ARG A 230 -27.21 8.16 16.70
C ARG A 230 -28.20 7.93 15.54
N ALA A 231 -28.66 6.69 15.38
CA ALA A 231 -29.79 6.34 14.53
C ALA A 231 -31.12 6.44 15.30
N GLU A 232 -32.24 6.44 14.58
CA GLU A 232 -33.59 6.63 15.16
C GLU A 232 -33.95 5.56 16.21
N ASP A 233 -33.44 4.34 16.05
CA ASP A 233 -33.59 3.21 16.97
C ASP A 233 -32.74 3.30 18.26
N GLY A 234 -31.82 4.29 18.31
CA GLY A 234 -30.82 4.48 19.35
C GLY A 234 -29.50 3.74 19.13
N SER A 235 -29.35 3.03 18.01
CA SER A 235 -28.07 2.39 17.64
C SER A 235 -27.04 3.43 17.20
N VAL A 236 -25.76 3.12 17.36
CA VAL A 236 -24.66 4.00 16.97
C VAL A 236 -24.13 3.59 15.60
N ARG A 237 -24.08 4.56 14.68
CA ARG A 237 -23.45 4.42 13.38
C ARG A 237 -22.17 5.25 13.33
N LEU A 238 -21.08 4.61 12.90
CA LEU A 238 -19.82 5.29 12.63
C LEU A 238 -19.91 5.96 11.26
N GLU A 239 -19.76 7.28 11.21
CA GLU A 239 -19.78 8.00 9.93
C GLU A 239 -18.36 8.07 9.35
N TYR A 240 -18.14 7.35 8.26
CA TYR A 240 -16.87 7.32 7.53
C TYR A 240 -16.70 8.59 6.68
N GLY A 241 -16.63 9.76 7.30
CA GLY A 241 -16.68 11.06 6.62
C GLY A 241 -15.70 11.23 5.44
N ARG A 242 -14.49 11.75 5.68
CA ARG A 242 -13.48 11.99 4.62
C ARG A 242 -12.72 10.75 4.17
N MET A 243 -13.01 9.62 4.80
CA MET A 243 -12.32 8.35 4.58
C MET A 243 -12.93 7.54 3.44
N GLY A 244 -14.10 7.95 2.94
CA GLY A 244 -14.89 7.20 1.98
C GLY A 244 -15.78 6.19 2.69
N SER A 245 -16.95 5.92 2.11
CA SER A 245 -17.92 4.98 2.67
C SER A 245 -17.52 3.51 2.49
N ARG A 246 -16.44 3.22 1.75
CA ARG A 246 -16.01 1.87 1.37
C ARG A 246 -14.81 1.41 2.19
N SER A 247 -14.85 0.15 2.62
CA SER A 247 -13.70 -0.50 3.23
C SER A 247 -12.69 -0.94 2.18
N GLU A 248 -11.52 -0.33 2.20
CA GLU A 248 -10.44 -0.59 1.25
C GLU A 248 -9.26 -1.31 1.92
N ARG A 249 -8.58 -2.16 1.14
CA ARG A 249 -7.38 -2.90 1.54
C ARG A 249 -6.35 -2.91 0.41
N LEU A 250 -5.07 -2.95 0.79
CA LEU A 250 -4.00 -3.13 -0.18
C LEU A 250 -3.98 -4.59 -0.63
N GLN A 251 -4.08 -4.82 -1.93
CA GLN A 251 -3.86 -6.10 -2.56
C GLN A 251 -2.50 -6.10 -3.27
N VAL A 252 -1.72 -7.14 -3.02
CA VAL A 252 -0.47 -7.42 -3.74
C VAL A 252 -0.75 -8.55 -4.72
N THR A 253 -0.39 -8.38 -5.98
CA THR A 253 -0.47 -9.45 -6.98
C THR A 253 0.90 -9.71 -7.59
N LEU A 254 1.24 -10.99 -7.73
CA LEU A 254 2.45 -11.46 -8.37
C LEU A 254 2.11 -11.95 -9.77
N LEU A 255 2.80 -11.43 -10.75
CA LEU A 255 2.63 -11.70 -12.16
C LEU A 255 3.91 -12.34 -12.72
N HIS A 256 3.75 -13.33 -13.60
CA HIS A 256 4.86 -13.91 -14.37
C HIS A 256 4.49 -14.02 -15.83
N ASN A 257 5.34 -13.47 -16.70
CA ASN A 257 5.08 -13.33 -18.13
C ASN A 257 3.70 -12.72 -18.44
N GLY A 258 3.17 -11.87 -17.54
CA GLY A 258 1.85 -11.26 -17.65
C GLY A 258 0.69 -12.07 -17.05
N GLU A 259 0.91 -13.30 -16.59
CA GLU A 259 -0.11 -14.13 -15.93
C GLU A 259 -0.02 -14.03 -14.40
N VAL A 260 -1.16 -14.06 -13.72
CA VAL A 260 -1.22 -13.96 -12.24
C VAL A 260 -0.81 -15.29 -11.61
N ILE A 261 0.34 -15.35 -10.93
CA ILE A 261 0.76 -16.52 -10.14
C ILE A 261 0.28 -16.46 -8.69
N GLY A 262 -0.01 -15.27 -8.15
CA GLY A 262 -0.39 -15.14 -6.75
C GLY A 262 -1.05 -13.80 -6.44
N ARG A 263 -1.92 -13.78 -5.43
CA ARG A 263 -2.43 -12.54 -4.84
C ARG A 263 -2.65 -12.70 -3.35
N SER A 264 -2.34 -11.64 -2.59
CA SER A 264 -2.54 -11.60 -1.14
C SER A 264 -4.02 -11.77 -0.76
N ALA A 265 -4.27 -12.45 0.36
CA ALA A 265 -5.60 -12.57 0.93
C ALA A 265 -6.14 -11.21 1.41
N LEU A 266 -7.43 -10.95 1.18
CA LEU A 266 -8.15 -9.84 1.81
C LEU A 266 -9.21 -10.41 2.77
N PRO A 267 -9.48 -9.73 3.89
CA PRO A 267 -10.52 -10.15 4.84
C PRO A 267 -11.91 -10.00 4.23
N ARG A 268 -12.87 -10.80 4.71
CA ARG A 268 -14.26 -10.69 4.27
C ARG A 268 -14.86 -9.33 4.67
N PRO A 269 -15.77 -8.78 3.85
CA PRO A 269 -16.51 -7.58 4.21
C PRO A 269 -17.35 -7.83 5.47
N LEU A 270 -17.44 -6.80 6.31
CA LEU A 270 -18.18 -6.87 7.56
C LEU A 270 -19.69 -6.73 7.29
N PRO A 271 -20.56 -7.54 7.92
CA PRO A 271 -22.01 -7.40 7.74
C PRO A 271 -22.52 -6.09 8.35
N GLU A 272 -23.64 -5.57 7.83
CA GLU A 272 -24.23 -4.30 8.28
C GLU A 272 -24.68 -4.30 9.75
N ASP A 273 -24.91 -5.47 10.35
CA ASP A 273 -25.30 -5.62 11.77
C ASP A 273 -24.12 -5.83 12.71
N ALA A 274 -22.88 -5.73 12.20
CA ALA A 274 -21.69 -5.96 13.02
C ALA A 274 -21.56 -4.94 14.17
N PRO A 275 -21.01 -5.38 15.32
CA PRO A 275 -20.86 -4.53 16.49
C PRO A 275 -19.97 -3.33 16.18
N LEU A 276 -20.27 -2.19 16.82
CA LEU A 276 -19.57 -0.92 16.60
C LEU A 276 -18.04 -1.04 16.70
N ASP A 277 -17.55 -1.84 17.64
CA ASP A 277 -16.10 -2.09 17.81
C ASP A 277 -15.43 -2.69 16.57
N ASP A 278 -16.08 -3.64 15.89
CA ASP A 278 -15.50 -4.26 14.71
C ASP A 278 -15.51 -3.28 13.53
N ARG A 279 -16.53 -2.40 13.44
CA ARG A 279 -16.54 -1.28 12.48
C ARG A 279 -15.40 -0.29 12.75
N VAL A 280 -15.12 0.00 14.02
CA VAL A 280 -13.99 0.86 14.40
C VAL A 280 -12.64 0.21 14.04
N LYS A 281 -12.50 -1.12 14.22
CA LYS A 281 -11.30 -1.87 13.78
C LYS A 281 -11.17 -1.84 12.26
N GLU A 282 -12.26 -2.03 11.55
CA GLU A 282 -12.29 -1.98 10.09
C GLU A 282 -11.90 -0.59 9.59
N ALA A 283 -12.44 0.48 10.20
CA ALA A 283 -12.06 1.85 9.92
C ALA A 283 -10.54 2.09 10.15
N ARG A 284 -10.00 1.61 11.27
CA ARG A 284 -8.56 1.67 11.53
C ARG A 284 -7.75 0.98 10.45
N ASN A 285 -8.16 -0.21 10.03
CA ASN A 285 -7.42 -0.96 9.03
C ASN A 285 -7.53 -0.31 7.65
N THR A 286 -8.66 0.32 7.32
CA THR A 286 -8.87 1.00 6.03
C THR A 286 -8.03 2.28 5.96
N ILE A 287 -7.99 3.09 7.02
CA ILE A 287 -7.14 4.29 7.02
C ILE A 287 -5.65 3.93 6.96
N PHE A 288 -5.26 2.80 7.58
CA PHE A 288 -3.91 2.27 7.48
C PHE A 288 -3.57 1.84 6.05
N ALA A 289 -4.48 1.15 5.36
CA ALA A 289 -4.30 0.74 3.97
C ALA A 289 -4.24 1.94 3.01
N GLN A 290 -5.07 2.97 3.22
CA GLN A 290 -5.02 4.21 2.44
C GLN A 290 -3.70 4.97 2.66
N GLU A 291 -3.21 5.02 3.90
CA GLU A 291 -1.88 5.59 4.20
C GLU A 291 -0.77 4.79 3.51
N LEU A 292 -0.82 3.47 3.59
CA LEU A 292 0.14 2.59 2.95
C LEU A 292 0.17 2.81 1.44
N TRP A 293 -1.00 2.87 0.80
CA TRP A 293 -1.13 3.17 -0.63
C TRP A 293 -0.56 4.54 -0.99
N HIS A 294 -0.82 5.56 -0.17
CA HIS A 294 -0.28 6.90 -0.39
C HIS A 294 1.26 6.91 -0.31
N GLU A 295 1.85 6.26 0.70
CA GLU A 295 3.30 6.21 0.86
C GLU A 295 3.98 5.36 -0.21
N ILE A 296 3.36 4.26 -0.66
CA ILE A 296 3.83 3.46 -1.82
C ILE A 296 3.88 4.33 -3.08
N ASN A 297 2.82 5.08 -3.37
CA ASN A 297 2.80 6.01 -4.51
C ASN A 297 3.86 7.10 -4.38
N ARG A 298 4.13 7.56 -3.16
CA ARG A 298 5.08 8.62 -2.87
C ARG A 298 6.52 8.15 -3.04
N GLU A 299 6.84 6.95 -2.59
CA GLU A 299 8.13 6.29 -2.80
C GLU A 299 8.31 5.90 -4.28
N GLY A 300 7.26 5.37 -4.93
CA GLY A 300 7.29 4.99 -6.34
C GLY A 300 7.76 6.13 -7.25
N ARG A 301 7.37 7.38 -6.94
CA ARG A 301 7.82 8.57 -7.68
C ARG A 301 9.34 8.79 -7.62
N THR A 302 10.01 8.27 -6.59
CA THR A 302 11.47 8.33 -6.44
C THR A 302 12.18 7.12 -7.03
N LEU A 303 11.48 5.99 -7.20
CA LEU A 303 12.04 4.70 -7.60
C LEU A 303 11.91 4.36 -9.10
N HIS A 304 11.72 5.35 -9.97
CA HIS A 304 11.67 5.13 -11.42
C HIS A 304 12.93 4.40 -11.96
N GLY A 305 14.11 4.67 -11.37
CA GLY A 305 15.36 3.98 -11.71
C GLY A 305 15.38 2.49 -11.34
N HIS A 306 14.46 2.02 -10.50
CA HIS A 306 14.32 0.62 -10.11
C HIS A 306 13.21 -0.11 -10.89
N HIS A 307 12.80 0.43 -12.05
CA HIS A 307 11.71 -0.11 -12.88
C HIS A 307 10.35 -0.18 -12.17
N VAL A 308 10.11 0.75 -11.24
CA VAL A 308 8.78 0.99 -10.67
C VAL A 308 7.99 1.90 -11.62
N ARG A 309 6.83 1.43 -12.06
CA ARG A 309 5.88 2.18 -12.90
C ARG A 309 4.64 2.49 -12.07
N LEU A 310 4.23 3.76 -12.09
CA LEU A 310 2.98 4.19 -11.50
C LEU A 310 1.91 4.24 -12.59
N GLU A 311 0.93 3.35 -12.51
CA GLU A 311 -0.31 3.44 -13.28
C GLU A 311 -1.39 4.14 -12.43
N GLN A 312 -2.53 4.48 -13.05
CA GLN A 312 -3.58 5.25 -12.37
C GLN A 312 -4.24 4.47 -11.22
N SER A 313 -4.38 3.15 -11.35
CA SER A 313 -5.00 2.26 -10.34
C SER A 313 -3.97 1.38 -9.60
N ALA A 314 -2.82 1.11 -10.21
CA ALA A 314 -1.85 0.16 -9.71
C ALA A 314 -0.42 0.70 -9.74
N VAL A 315 0.41 0.29 -8.77
CA VAL A 315 1.85 0.49 -8.83
C VAL A 315 2.49 -0.84 -9.19
N THR A 316 3.19 -0.91 -10.33
CA THR A 316 3.85 -2.12 -10.79
C THR A 316 5.36 -1.99 -10.63
N CYS A 317 5.99 -3.06 -10.16
CA CYS A 317 7.43 -3.17 -10.00
C CYS A 317 7.93 -4.37 -10.79
N ALA A 318 8.80 -4.12 -11.77
CA ALA A 318 9.50 -5.20 -12.45
C ALA A 318 10.66 -5.69 -11.57
N LEU A 319 10.52 -6.91 -11.04
CA LEU A 319 11.62 -7.57 -10.32
C LEU A 319 12.62 -8.15 -11.32
N ASP A 320 12.08 -8.79 -12.36
CA ASP A 320 12.78 -9.55 -13.38
C ASP A 320 12.15 -9.33 -14.76
N PRO A 321 12.84 -9.71 -15.86
CA PRO A 321 12.21 -9.71 -17.18
C PRO A 321 10.91 -10.52 -17.21
N ASN A 322 10.83 -11.58 -16.37
CA ASN A 322 9.71 -12.50 -16.36
C ASN A 322 8.79 -12.32 -15.15
N ARG A 323 9.16 -11.58 -14.08
CA ARG A 323 8.34 -11.45 -12.86
C ARG A 323 8.08 -9.98 -12.52
N THR A 324 6.81 -9.65 -12.28
CA THR A 324 6.38 -8.31 -11.86
C THR A 324 5.46 -8.41 -10.64
N ILE A 325 5.58 -7.45 -9.72
CA ILE A 325 4.66 -7.31 -8.59
C ILE A 325 3.78 -6.09 -8.84
N SER A 326 2.47 -6.22 -8.69
CA SER A 326 1.55 -5.08 -8.67
C SER A 326 0.95 -4.86 -7.29
N PHE A 327 0.73 -3.59 -6.97
CA PHE A 327 0.08 -3.13 -5.75
C PHE A 327 -1.17 -2.34 -6.15
N GLU A 328 -2.31 -2.64 -5.56
CA GLU A 328 -3.57 -1.95 -5.82
C GLU A 328 -4.37 -1.79 -4.53
N LEU A 329 -5.13 -0.69 -4.43
CA LEU A 329 -6.07 -0.46 -3.33
C LEU A 329 -7.46 -0.91 -3.77
N VAL A 330 -7.95 -2.01 -3.18
CA VAL A 330 -9.19 -2.69 -3.60
C VAL A 330 -10.25 -2.59 -2.50
N GLY A 331 -11.50 -2.39 -2.88
CA GLY A 331 -12.65 -2.45 -1.98
C GLY A 331 -12.98 -3.88 -1.55
N LEU A 332 -13.33 -4.10 -0.29
CA LEU A 332 -13.69 -5.44 0.22
C LEU A 332 -14.95 -6.02 -0.45
N GLU A 333 -15.79 -5.18 -1.02
CA GLU A 333 -17.01 -5.55 -1.76
C GLU A 333 -16.71 -6.15 -3.14
N ASP A 334 -15.56 -5.80 -3.73
CA ASP A 334 -15.17 -6.20 -5.09
C ASP A 334 -14.47 -7.59 -5.12
N GLN A 335 -14.52 -8.34 -4.02
CA GLN A 335 -13.86 -9.64 -3.91
C GLN A 335 -14.64 -10.79 -4.56
N ASP A 336 -13.91 -11.65 -5.26
CA ASP A 336 -14.37 -12.99 -5.66
C ASP A 336 -14.17 -14.00 -4.51
N PRO A 337 -15.23 -14.47 -3.83
CA PRO A 337 -15.11 -15.34 -2.65
C PRO A 337 -14.75 -16.81 -2.99
N SER A 338 -14.77 -17.19 -4.28
CA SER A 338 -14.60 -18.58 -4.74
C SER A 338 -13.24 -18.85 -5.41
N ARG A 339 -12.23 -18.03 -5.14
CA ARG A 339 -10.90 -18.15 -5.78
C ARG A 339 -10.14 -19.39 -5.28
N ALA A 340 -9.57 -20.14 -6.22
CA ALA A 340 -8.67 -21.26 -5.92
C ALA A 340 -7.28 -20.76 -5.45
N PRO A 341 -6.63 -21.47 -4.52
CA PRO A 341 -5.29 -21.13 -4.07
C PRO A 341 -4.29 -21.28 -5.22
N LEU A 342 -3.46 -20.26 -5.41
CA LEU A 342 -2.39 -20.27 -6.41
C LEU A 342 -1.02 -20.47 -5.72
N PRO A 343 -0.03 -21.04 -6.43
CA PRO A 343 1.25 -21.40 -5.81
C PRO A 343 2.03 -20.20 -5.26
N GLY A 344 1.85 -19.00 -5.81
CA GLY A 344 2.51 -17.77 -5.37
C GLY A 344 1.74 -16.95 -4.33
N ASP A 345 0.64 -17.46 -3.78
CA ASP A 345 -0.17 -16.70 -2.80
C ASP A 345 0.61 -16.41 -1.51
N ILE A 346 1.46 -17.34 -1.06
CA ILE A 346 2.29 -17.18 0.13
C ILE A 346 3.30 -16.04 -0.04
N ASP A 347 3.90 -15.92 -1.23
CA ASP A 347 4.86 -14.86 -1.53
C ASP A 347 4.19 -13.49 -1.59
N ALA A 348 3.02 -13.41 -2.22
CA ALA A 348 2.21 -12.19 -2.27
C ALA A 348 1.72 -11.76 -0.89
N GLU A 349 1.33 -12.72 -0.05
CA GLU A 349 0.94 -12.48 1.34
C GLU A 349 2.13 -12.03 2.20
N THR A 350 3.30 -12.64 2.01
CA THR A 350 4.55 -12.24 2.67
C THR A 350 4.94 -10.81 2.31
N ALA A 351 4.84 -10.44 1.02
CA ALA A 351 5.08 -9.07 0.57
C ALA A 351 4.09 -8.08 1.20
N SER A 352 2.80 -8.45 1.27
CA SER A 352 1.77 -7.64 1.94
C SER A 352 2.07 -7.45 3.42
N ILE A 353 2.32 -8.51 4.17
CA ILE A 353 2.64 -8.45 5.61
C ILE A 353 3.91 -7.62 5.85
N THR A 354 4.93 -7.79 5.01
CA THR A 354 6.17 -7.01 5.07
C THR A 354 5.89 -5.52 4.94
N LEU A 355 5.06 -5.11 3.97
CA LEU A 355 4.67 -3.70 3.80
C LEU A 355 3.97 -3.14 5.05
N HIS A 356 3.07 -3.90 5.66
CA HIS A 356 2.39 -3.49 6.89
C HIS A 356 3.38 -3.31 8.05
N LEU A 357 4.35 -4.23 8.19
CA LEU A 357 5.39 -4.14 9.21
C LEU A 357 6.32 -2.94 8.97
N LEU A 358 6.70 -2.67 7.71
CA LEU A 358 7.55 -1.54 7.35
C LEU A 358 6.88 -0.20 7.64
N LEU A 359 5.58 -0.05 7.35
CA LEU A 359 4.84 1.17 7.70
C LEU A 359 4.72 1.32 9.23
N GLY A 360 4.45 0.25 9.96
CA GLY A 360 4.45 0.27 11.43
C GLY A 360 5.81 0.66 12.02
N ASN A 361 6.90 0.20 11.42
CA ASN A 361 8.25 0.61 11.78
C ASN A 361 8.49 2.11 11.47
N ALA A 362 8.01 2.61 10.34
CA ALA A 362 8.09 4.04 10.00
C ALA A 362 7.33 4.91 11.01
N HIS A 363 6.13 4.50 11.44
CA HIS A 363 5.38 5.18 12.51
C HIS A 363 6.16 5.22 13.82
N ARG A 364 6.85 4.13 14.17
CA ARG A 364 7.70 4.06 15.36
C ARG A 364 8.92 4.98 15.23
N GLN A 365 9.57 5.02 14.07
CA GLN A 365 10.66 5.96 13.82
C GLN A 365 10.21 7.43 13.92
N ASN A 366 9.01 7.75 13.44
CA ASN A 366 8.42 9.09 13.63
C ASN A 366 8.17 9.40 15.11
N GLN A 367 7.73 8.40 15.88
CA GLN A 367 7.56 8.53 17.32
C GLN A 367 8.89 8.83 18.01
N LEU A 368 9.93 8.07 17.68
CA LEU A 368 11.28 8.25 18.23
C LEU A 368 11.81 9.64 17.89
N LYS A 369 11.73 10.07 16.61
CA LYS A 369 12.10 11.42 16.17
C LYS A 369 11.33 12.52 16.90
N ARG A 370 10.10 12.24 17.34
CA ARG A 370 9.28 13.19 18.12
C ARG A 370 9.65 13.21 19.60
N SER A 371 10.00 12.06 20.18
CA SER A 371 10.43 11.95 21.58
C SER A 371 11.85 12.45 21.81
N GLU A 372 12.73 12.20 20.84
CA GLU A 372 14.05 12.80 20.72
C GLU A 372 13.81 14.25 20.33
N ARG A 373 13.65 15.14 21.33
CA ARG A 373 13.43 16.57 21.15
C ARG A 373 14.45 17.14 20.16
N THR A 374 14.12 17.14 18.88
CA THR A 374 15.03 17.61 17.84
C THR A 374 15.16 19.11 18.02
N ALA A 375 16.39 19.62 17.95
CA ALA A 375 16.69 21.03 18.11
C ALA A 375 15.73 21.93 17.31
N PRO A 376 15.41 23.16 17.77
CA PRO A 376 14.42 24.05 17.15
C PRO A 376 14.67 24.42 15.68
N ASN A 377 15.80 24.01 15.10
CA ASN A 377 16.22 24.23 13.72
C ASN A 377 16.11 22.99 12.80
N ALA A 378 15.40 21.93 13.19
CA ALA A 378 15.13 20.82 12.29
C ALA A 378 14.45 21.32 11.00
N ALA A 379 15.03 21.00 9.84
CA ALA A 379 14.66 21.56 8.55
C ALA A 379 13.14 21.53 8.31
N ARG A 380 12.56 22.71 8.04
CA ARG A 380 11.18 22.88 7.58
C ARG A 380 11.06 22.38 6.13
N GLY A 381 11.12 21.07 5.95
CA GLY A 381 10.84 20.40 4.69
C GLY A 381 9.71 19.40 4.85
N PRO A 382 9.01 19.01 3.77
CA PRO A 382 8.21 17.80 3.80
C PRO A 382 9.12 16.64 4.25
N PRO A 383 8.64 15.72 5.11
CA PRO A 383 9.44 14.56 5.52
C PRO A 383 9.91 13.79 4.28
N PRO A 384 11.01 13.03 4.29
CA PRO A 384 11.30 12.12 3.18
C PRO A 384 10.19 11.04 3.05
N PRO A 385 10.01 10.43 1.86
CA PRO A 385 9.15 9.25 1.72
C PRO A 385 9.69 8.10 2.57
N TYR A 386 8.81 7.19 2.99
CA TYR A 386 9.22 5.96 3.65
C TYR A 386 9.78 4.96 2.62
N ASN A 387 10.76 4.16 3.05
CA ASN A 387 11.31 3.08 2.24
C ASN A 387 10.49 1.81 2.49
N LEU A 388 9.44 1.60 1.70
CA LEU A 388 8.52 0.47 1.80
C LEU A 388 8.78 -0.55 0.68
N LEU A 389 8.87 -0.08 -0.57
CA LEU A 389 9.12 -0.89 -1.76
C LEU A 389 10.60 -1.24 -1.90
N LEU A 390 11.51 -0.31 -1.62
CA LEU A 390 12.93 -0.50 -1.85
C LEU A 390 13.52 -1.73 -1.12
N PRO A 391 13.19 -1.99 0.17
CA PRO A 391 13.63 -3.22 0.84
C PRO A 391 13.17 -4.47 0.11
N ILE A 392 11.88 -4.56 -0.27
CA ILE A 392 11.30 -5.73 -0.95
C ILE A 392 12.00 -5.97 -2.29
N ILE A 393 12.20 -4.92 -3.09
CA ILE A 393 12.93 -5.01 -4.37
C ILE A 393 14.36 -5.50 -4.13
N THR A 394 15.02 -5.00 -3.08
CA THR A 394 16.39 -5.39 -2.73
C THR A 394 16.45 -6.87 -2.33
N TYR A 395 15.46 -7.39 -1.59
CA TYR A 395 15.38 -8.83 -1.24
C TYR A 395 15.26 -9.70 -2.49
N TYR A 396 14.29 -9.43 -3.36
CA TYR A 396 14.09 -10.24 -4.56
C TYR A 396 15.29 -10.20 -5.50
N ARG A 397 15.89 -9.02 -5.70
CA ARG A 397 17.11 -8.89 -6.50
C ARG A 397 18.28 -9.63 -5.86
N HIS A 398 18.41 -9.56 -4.53
CA HIS A 398 19.47 -10.25 -3.82
C HIS A 398 19.33 -11.76 -3.93
N GLU A 399 18.14 -12.30 -3.67
CA GLU A 399 17.82 -13.72 -3.79
C GLU A 399 18.11 -14.24 -5.20
N LYS A 400 17.66 -13.53 -6.23
CA LYS A 400 17.94 -13.91 -7.61
C LYS A 400 19.44 -13.95 -7.91
N THR A 401 20.18 -12.89 -7.57
CA THR A 401 21.61 -12.88 -7.87
C THR A 401 22.36 -13.95 -7.07
N LEU A 402 21.85 -14.36 -5.89
CA LEU A 402 22.36 -15.53 -5.18
C LEU A 402 22.05 -16.83 -5.91
N GLU A 403 20.85 -17.01 -6.47
CA GLU A 403 20.51 -18.16 -7.32
C GLU A 403 21.42 -18.23 -8.56
N ASP A 404 21.60 -17.10 -9.26
CA ASP A 404 22.49 -16.99 -10.42
C ASP A 404 23.96 -17.28 -10.02
N CYS A 405 24.40 -16.79 -8.85
CA CYS A 405 25.75 -17.03 -8.35
C CYS A 405 25.95 -18.49 -7.93
N THR A 406 24.98 -19.11 -7.26
CA THR A 406 25.07 -20.51 -6.81
C THR A 406 25.04 -21.48 -7.99
N THR A 407 24.18 -21.26 -8.97
CA THR A 407 24.15 -22.04 -10.22
C THR A 407 25.46 -21.90 -11.00
N PHE A 408 25.99 -20.68 -11.11
CA PHE A 408 27.29 -20.44 -11.73
C PHE A 408 28.43 -21.13 -10.97
N LEU A 409 28.53 -20.97 -9.65
CA LEU A 409 29.57 -21.59 -8.82
C LEU A 409 29.49 -23.13 -8.83
N ALA A 410 28.27 -23.68 -8.89
CA ALA A 410 28.07 -25.12 -9.02
C ALA A 410 28.58 -25.65 -10.37
N ALA A 411 28.23 -24.99 -11.47
CA ALA A 411 28.71 -25.33 -12.81
C ALA A 411 30.24 -25.15 -12.91
N PHE A 412 30.78 -24.09 -12.33
CA PHE A 412 32.21 -23.81 -12.24
C PHE A 412 32.97 -24.93 -11.51
N CYS A 413 32.51 -25.34 -10.33
CA CYS A 413 33.10 -26.45 -9.58
C CYS A 413 32.87 -27.82 -10.26
N ALA A 414 31.83 -27.98 -11.08
CA ALA A 414 31.63 -29.19 -11.87
C ALA A 414 32.65 -29.29 -13.01
N ALA A 415 32.89 -28.21 -13.75
CA ALA A 415 33.89 -28.16 -14.82
C ALA A 415 35.30 -28.47 -14.30
N LEU A 416 35.70 -27.89 -13.16
CA LEU A 416 37.00 -28.19 -12.54
C LEU A 416 37.12 -29.63 -12.02
N ARG A 417 36.03 -30.20 -11.48
CA ARG A 417 36.00 -31.62 -11.06
C ARG A 417 36.10 -32.58 -12.24
N SER A 418 35.48 -32.26 -13.38
CA SER A 418 35.61 -33.08 -14.60
C SER A 418 37.04 -33.09 -15.14
N ALA A 419 37.83 -32.04 -14.87
CA ALA A 419 39.25 -31.98 -15.16
C ALA A 419 40.13 -32.73 -14.13
N GLY A 420 39.57 -33.27 -13.04
CA GLY A 420 40.29 -34.00 -12.00
C GLY A 420 40.78 -33.13 -10.82
N ILE A 421 40.36 -31.86 -10.72
CA ILE A 421 40.74 -30.97 -9.62
C ILE A 421 39.71 -31.07 -8.48
N PRO A 422 40.12 -31.24 -7.20
CA PRO A 422 39.20 -31.32 -6.08
C PRO A 422 38.68 -29.92 -5.68
N SER A 423 37.79 -29.35 -6.48
CA SER A 423 37.14 -28.05 -6.21
C SER A 423 35.80 -28.24 -5.49
N SER A 424 35.55 -27.47 -4.44
CA SER A 424 34.27 -27.42 -3.73
C SER A 424 33.92 -25.99 -3.31
N PHE A 425 32.63 -25.73 -3.13
CA PHE A 425 32.13 -24.48 -2.56
C PHE A 425 31.17 -24.77 -1.40
N SER A 426 31.16 -23.90 -0.40
CA SER A 426 30.16 -23.92 0.67
C SER A 426 29.54 -22.54 0.84
N MET A 427 28.21 -22.50 0.97
CA MET A 427 27.44 -21.29 1.24
C MET A 427 27.09 -21.22 2.73
N THR A 428 27.42 -20.11 3.37
CA THR A 428 27.08 -19.83 4.76
C THR A 428 26.36 -18.49 4.83
N GLU A 429 25.14 -18.50 5.36
CA GLU A 429 24.37 -17.28 5.57
C GLU A 429 24.67 -16.70 6.94
N ASN A 430 25.17 -15.46 6.96
CA ASN A 430 25.40 -14.73 8.19
C ASN A 430 24.11 -13.98 8.54
N ILE A 431 23.30 -14.57 9.41
CA ILE A 431 22.19 -13.86 10.03
C ILE A 431 22.80 -12.77 10.91
N ASN A 432 22.76 -11.53 10.45
CA ASN A 432 23.24 -10.37 11.18
C ASN A 432 22.49 -10.26 12.51
N LYS A 433 23.11 -10.76 13.59
CA LYS A 433 22.68 -10.58 14.98
C LYS A 433 23.02 -9.17 15.45
N GLY A 434 22.53 -8.16 14.73
CA GLY A 434 22.72 -6.75 15.01
C GLY A 434 21.89 -6.29 16.21
N SER A 435 22.12 -6.88 17.38
CA SER A 435 21.62 -6.32 18.64
C SER A 435 22.54 -5.16 19.02
N SER A 436 22.19 -3.92 18.63
CA SER A 436 22.79 -2.76 19.29
C SER A 436 22.45 -2.84 20.79
N PRO A 437 23.44 -2.84 21.70
CA PRO A 437 23.18 -2.99 23.13
C PRO A 437 22.27 -1.84 23.61
N GLY A 438 21.04 -2.18 24.00
CA GLY A 438 20.03 -1.24 24.50
C GLY A 438 18.82 -0.98 23.59
N ALA A 439 18.80 -1.47 22.34
CA ALA A 439 17.62 -1.32 21.48
C ALA A 439 16.53 -2.37 21.81
N PRO A 440 15.23 -2.02 21.70
CA PRO A 440 14.15 -2.97 21.90
C PRO A 440 14.23 -4.10 20.84
N PRO A 441 13.91 -5.35 21.19
CA PRO A 441 14.03 -6.50 20.28
C PRO A 441 13.28 -6.33 18.95
N SER A 442 12.15 -5.62 18.96
CA SER A 442 11.38 -5.31 17.75
C SER A 442 12.13 -4.40 16.78
N GLU A 443 12.92 -3.44 17.28
CA GLU A 443 13.72 -2.56 16.42
C GLU A 443 14.93 -3.30 15.85
N ALA A 444 15.56 -4.16 16.66
CA ALA A 444 16.62 -5.03 16.17
C ALA A 444 16.11 -5.96 15.06
N LEU A 445 14.93 -6.56 15.23
CA LEU A 445 14.29 -7.38 14.21
C LEU A 445 14.02 -6.56 12.93
N MET A 446 13.46 -5.36 13.06
CA MET A 446 13.19 -4.51 11.89
C MET A 446 14.48 -4.11 11.15
N LYS A 447 15.59 -3.88 11.84
CA LYS A 447 16.89 -3.65 11.19
C LYS A 447 17.36 -4.87 10.39
N THR A 448 17.11 -6.08 10.91
CA THR A 448 17.37 -7.33 10.19
C THR A 448 16.41 -7.54 9.01
N LEU A 449 15.16 -7.07 9.08
CA LEU A 449 14.19 -7.15 7.97
C LEU A 449 14.35 -6.06 6.89
N LEU A 450 15.06 -4.96 7.18
CA LEU A 450 15.26 -3.88 6.21
C LEU A 450 16.33 -4.20 5.17
N HIS A 451 17.22 -5.14 5.49
CA HIS A 451 18.34 -5.52 4.63
C HIS A 451 18.49 -7.04 4.59
N PRO A 452 18.61 -7.64 3.39
CA PRO A 452 18.91 -9.06 3.27
C PRO A 452 20.14 -9.49 4.09
N SER A 453 20.18 -10.76 4.47
CA SER A 453 21.34 -11.32 5.17
C SER A 453 22.57 -11.28 4.27
N GLU A 454 23.73 -11.05 4.85
CA GLU A 454 24.98 -11.19 4.11
C GLU A 454 25.28 -12.67 3.89
N VAL A 455 25.52 -13.07 2.65
CA VAL A 455 25.86 -14.46 2.31
C VAL A 455 27.35 -14.55 2.03
N GLN A 456 27.99 -15.58 2.58
CA GLN A 456 29.39 -15.88 2.36
C GLN A 456 29.51 -17.19 1.57
N PHE A 457 30.27 -17.16 0.48
CA PHE A 457 30.69 -18.34 -0.27
C PHE A 457 32.17 -18.59 -0.02
N ASP A 458 32.50 -19.74 0.55
CA ASP A 458 33.88 -20.22 0.64
C ASP A 458 34.14 -21.15 -0.55
N LEU A 459 34.99 -20.71 -1.47
CA LEU A 459 35.34 -21.39 -2.71
C LEU A 459 36.76 -21.94 -2.63
N THR A 460 36.92 -23.22 -2.97
CA THR A 460 38.22 -23.87 -3.10
C THR A 460 38.48 -24.17 -4.58
N ILE A 461 39.41 -23.43 -5.20
CA ILE A 461 39.79 -23.64 -6.61
C ILE A 461 40.80 -24.78 -6.68
N THR A 462 41.88 -24.68 -5.91
CA THR A 462 42.84 -25.76 -5.68
C THR A 462 43.10 -25.88 -4.17
N PRO A 463 43.71 -26.97 -3.68
CA PRO A 463 44.05 -27.10 -2.27
C PRO A 463 44.90 -25.92 -1.74
N ALA A 464 45.69 -25.28 -2.61
CA ALA A 464 46.56 -24.14 -2.33
C ALA A 464 45.94 -22.76 -2.66
N ALA A 465 44.74 -22.70 -3.25
CA ALA A 465 44.07 -21.46 -3.62
C ALA A 465 42.61 -21.46 -3.12
N ARG A 466 42.39 -20.82 -1.96
CA ARG A 466 41.07 -20.67 -1.33
C ARG A 466 40.61 -19.22 -1.31
N LEU A 467 39.37 -18.99 -1.70
CA LEU A 467 38.73 -17.68 -1.81
C LEU A 467 37.47 -17.65 -0.94
N ARG A 468 37.16 -16.48 -0.41
CA ARG A 468 35.92 -16.15 0.29
C ARG A 468 35.24 -15.00 -0.44
N ILE A 469 34.03 -15.22 -0.89
CA ILE A 469 33.22 -14.23 -1.60
C ILE A 469 32.08 -13.83 -0.65
N LEU A 470 32.06 -12.58 -0.20
CA LEU A 470 30.97 -12.01 0.58
C LEU A 470 30.01 -11.27 -0.34
N ALA A 471 28.78 -11.76 -0.45
CA ALA A 471 27.68 -11.11 -1.13
C ALA A 471 26.91 -10.22 -0.14
N LYS A 472 27.04 -8.90 -0.31
CA LYS A 472 26.38 -7.88 0.48
C LYS A 472 25.22 -7.27 -0.30
N PRO A 473 24.01 -7.16 0.26
CA PRO A 473 22.91 -6.51 -0.45
C PRO A 473 23.21 -5.02 -0.67
N SER A 474 22.85 -4.52 -1.84
CA SER A 474 22.94 -3.11 -2.18
C SER A 474 21.62 -2.64 -2.80
N PRO A 475 21.05 -1.52 -2.35
CA PRO A 475 19.79 -1.03 -2.91
C PRO A 475 19.91 -0.66 -4.39
N ILE A 476 21.10 -0.30 -4.88
CA ILE A 476 21.33 0.18 -6.25
C ILE A 476 21.44 -1.01 -7.23
N PHE A 477 22.33 -1.95 -6.94
CA PHE A 477 22.71 -3.03 -7.86
C PHE A 477 22.18 -4.42 -7.43
N GLY A 478 21.38 -4.49 -6.36
CA GLY A 478 20.91 -5.75 -5.78
C GLY A 478 21.96 -6.38 -4.86
N THR A 479 23.11 -6.79 -5.42
CA THR A 479 24.18 -7.46 -4.65
C THR A 479 25.56 -6.98 -5.04
N ARG A 480 26.36 -6.61 -4.05
CA ARG A 480 27.78 -6.32 -4.20
C ARG A 480 28.59 -7.50 -3.69
N PHE A 481 29.60 -7.92 -4.43
CA PHE A 481 30.49 -8.99 -4.02
C PHE A 481 31.80 -8.41 -3.51
N SER A 482 32.34 -8.97 -2.43
CA SER A 482 33.68 -8.65 -1.95
C SER A 482 34.48 -9.91 -1.78
N ILE A 483 35.70 -9.93 -2.35
CA ILE A 483 36.51 -11.13 -2.45
C ILE A 483 37.69 -11.02 -1.48
N TYR A 484 37.85 -12.04 -0.65
CA TYR A 484 38.92 -12.18 0.32
C TYR A 484 39.66 -13.50 0.07
N LEU A 485 40.99 -13.46 0.07
CA LEU A 485 41.82 -14.66 -0.07
C LEU A 485 42.03 -15.30 1.31
N LEU A 486 41.57 -16.56 1.49
CA LEU A 486 41.62 -17.26 2.77
C LEU A 486 42.96 -17.95 3.00
N HIS A 487 43.75 -17.48 3.95
CA HIS A 487 45.03 -18.11 4.27
C HIS A 487 44.85 -19.42 5.05
N PRO A 488 45.46 -20.49 4.54
CA PRO A 488 46.49 -21.11 5.33
C PRO A 488 47.73 -21.39 4.45
N GLN A 489 48.88 -20.81 4.81
CA GLN A 489 50.20 -21.15 4.27
C GLN A 489 50.47 -20.83 2.78
N SER A 490 50.39 -19.53 2.43
CA SER A 490 50.68 -18.92 1.11
C SER A 490 49.69 -19.25 -0.02
N ASN A 491 48.57 -18.53 -0.05
CA ASN A 491 47.76 -18.43 -1.27
C ASN A 491 48.58 -17.72 -2.36
N HIS A 492 49.02 -18.46 -3.37
CA HIS A 492 49.83 -17.93 -4.48
C HIS A 492 49.07 -16.91 -5.37
N LEU A 493 47.75 -16.80 -5.20
CA LEU A 493 46.93 -15.75 -5.81
C LEU A 493 47.18 -14.36 -5.21
N VAL A 494 47.74 -14.26 -4.00
CA VAL A 494 48.09 -12.96 -3.40
C VAL A 494 49.23 -12.28 -4.16
N SER A 495 50.18 -13.06 -4.69
CA SER A 495 51.32 -12.55 -5.45
C SER A 495 51.06 -12.39 -6.95
N SER A 496 50.19 -13.24 -7.54
CA SER A 496 49.89 -13.22 -8.98
C SER A 496 48.66 -12.39 -9.36
N PHE A 497 47.60 -12.38 -8.55
CA PHE A 497 46.37 -11.65 -8.86
C PHE A 497 45.57 -11.26 -7.60
N PRO A 498 46.09 -10.29 -6.80
CA PRO A 498 45.37 -9.82 -5.62
C PRO A 498 44.06 -9.13 -6.01
N PRO A 499 42.98 -9.29 -5.22
CA PRO A 499 41.80 -8.46 -5.38
C PRO A 499 42.17 -6.98 -5.12
N ASN A 500 41.59 -6.05 -5.90
CA ASN A 500 41.90 -4.62 -5.83
C ASN A 500 41.79 -4.10 -4.39
N GLN A 501 42.87 -3.55 -3.83
CA GLN A 501 42.95 -3.15 -2.42
C GLN A 501 42.16 -1.88 -2.06
N THR A 502 41.80 -1.05 -3.03
CA THR A 502 41.05 0.21 -2.82
C THR A 502 39.54 0.08 -3.09
N ASP A 503 39.14 -0.83 -3.98
CA ASP A 503 37.76 -1.15 -4.38
C ASP A 503 37.57 -2.68 -4.45
N SER A 504 37.66 -3.36 -3.30
CA SER A 504 37.40 -4.81 -3.19
C SER A 504 35.91 -5.15 -3.35
N VAL A 505 35.16 -4.31 -4.06
CA VAL A 505 33.71 -4.35 -4.22
C VAL A 505 33.42 -4.49 -5.71
N TYR A 506 32.98 -5.68 -6.11
CA TYR A 506 32.48 -5.98 -7.44
C TYR A 506 30.98 -5.69 -7.44
N GLU A 507 30.52 -4.83 -8.35
CA GLU A 507 29.14 -4.31 -8.33
C GLU A 507 28.14 -5.29 -8.92
N ASN A 508 28.60 -6.20 -9.79
CA ASN A 508 27.76 -7.15 -10.51
C ASN A 508 28.36 -8.56 -10.51
N ILE A 509 27.51 -9.57 -10.70
CA ILE A 509 27.93 -10.96 -10.90
C ILE A 509 28.89 -11.10 -12.09
N LYS A 510 28.71 -10.33 -13.16
CA LYS A 510 29.58 -10.35 -14.35
C LYS A 510 31.04 -10.03 -14.01
N GLU A 511 31.26 -9.07 -13.10
CA GLU A 511 32.60 -8.68 -12.67
C GLU A 511 33.24 -9.76 -11.78
N LEU A 512 32.43 -10.38 -10.92
CA LEU A 512 32.86 -11.56 -10.15
C LEU A 512 33.27 -12.71 -11.07
N VAL A 513 32.47 -13.02 -12.09
CA VAL A 513 32.78 -14.08 -13.06
C VAL A 513 34.05 -13.76 -13.84
N ARG A 514 34.24 -12.51 -14.26
CA ARG A 514 35.47 -12.06 -14.92
C ARG A 514 36.70 -12.16 -14.01
N TYR A 515 36.54 -11.91 -12.71
CA TYR A 515 37.62 -12.11 -11.76
C TYR A 515 37.95 -13.61 -11.63
N LEU A 516 36.94 -14.46 -11.44
CA LEU A 516 37.12 -15.91 -11.30
C LEU A 516 37.71 -16.55 -12.57
N SER A 517 37.28 -16.12 -13.76
CA SER A 517 37.78 -16.65 -15.04
C SER A 517 39.27 -16.38 -15.25
N ASN A 518 39.77 -15.26 -14.71
CA ASN A 518 41.20 -14.92 -14.78
C ASN A 518 42.01 -15.50 -13.61
N ALA A 519 41.38 -15.67 -12.44
CA ALA A 519 42.01 -16.24 -11.26
C ALA A 519 42.28 -17.75 -11.41
N VAL A 520 41.41 -18.50 -12.09
CA VAL A 520 41.56 -19.96 -12.27
C VAL A 520 42.83 -20.33 -13.04
N PRO A 521 43.09 -19.81 -14.27
CA PRO A 521 44.33 -20.10 -14.99
C PRO A 521 45.58 -19.82 -14.15
N ARG A 522 45.60 -18.70 -13.44
CA ARG A 522 46.72 -18.29 -12.58
C ARG A 522 46.88 -19.19 -11.35
N ALA A 523 45.78 -19.69 -10.80
CA ALA A 523 45.81 -20.68 -9.73
C ALA A 523 46.35 -22.04 -10.22
N LEU A 524 46.00 -22.44 -11.46
CA LEU A 524 46.43 -23.70 -12.06
C LEU A 524 47.90 -23.67 -12.48
N THR A 525 48.38 -22.59 -13.07
CA THR A 525 49.81 -22.43 -13.41
C THR A 525 50.69 -22.57 -12.18
N LEU A 526 50.32 -21.91 -11.09
CA LEU A 526 51.06 -21.97 -9.82
C LEU A 526 50.92 -23.33 -9.12
N TYR A 527 49.82 -24.04 -9.33
CA TYR A 527 49.65 -25.40 -8.81
C TYR A 527 50.54 -26.41 -9.52
N TYR A 528 50.70 -26.31 -10.84
CA TYR A 528 51.52 -27.22 -11.65
C TYR A 528 52.99 -26.80 -11.78
N TYR A 529 53.35 -25.58 -11.39
CA TYR A 529 54.73 -25.09 -11.45
C TYR A 529 55.73 -25.91 -10.60
N PRO A 530 55.44 -26.29 -9.33
CA PRO A 530 56.31 -27.19 -8.57
C PRO A 530 56.52 -28.56 -9.24
N LEU A 531 55.47 -29.09 -9.90
CA LEU A 531 55.55 -30.36 -10.63
C LEU A 531 56.51 -30.25 -11.84
N ALA A 532 56.50 -29.12 -12.54
CA ALA A 532 57.47 -28.84 -13.60
C ALA A 532 58.91 -28.72 -13.05
N GLN A 533 59.10 -28.20 -11.83
CA GLN A 533 60.40 -28.15 -11.17
C GLN A 533 60.90 -29.51 -10.66
N GLU A 534 60.00 -30.41 -10.25
CA GLU A 534 60.36 -31.78 -9.85
C GLU A 534 60.83 -32.62 -11.04
N MET A 535 60.23 -32.44 -12.22
CA MET A 535 60.68 -33.07 -13.47
C MET A 535 62.06 -32.59 -13.93
N ARG A 536 62.51 -31.41 -13.48
CA ARG A 536 63.88 -30.91 -13.68
C ARG A 536 64.91 -31.68 -12.84
N ASN A 537 64.51 -32.22 -11.69
CA ASN A 537 65.38 -32.90 -10.71
C ASN A 537 64.75 -34.22 -10.25
N PRO A 538 64.75 -35.29 -11.06
CA PRO A 538 64.20 -36.57 -10.64
C PRO A 538 64.99 -37.11 -9.44
N LYS A 539 64.37 -37.17 -8.26
CA LYS A 539 64.95 -37.85 -7.10
C LYS A 539 64.82 -39.36 -7.32
N ASN A 540 65.94 -40.08 -7.36
CA ASN A 540 65.93 -41.55 -7.29
C ASN A 540 65.44 -42.01 -5.91
N ASN A 541 64.74 -43.15 -5.86
CA ASN A 541 64.07 -43.72 -4.67
C ASN A 541 64.99 -44.12 -3.49
N ASN A 542 66.29 -43.86 -3.56
CA ASN A 542 67.21 -44.02 -2.45
C ASN A 542 67.81 -42.64 -2.19
N GLY A 543 67.57 -42.06 -1.02
CA GLY A 543 67.90 -40.67 -0.66
C GLY A 543 69.39 -40.32 -0.66
N GLU A 544 70.03 -40.37 -1.83
CA GLU A 544 71.35 -39.83 -2.13
C GLU A 544 71.22 -38.86 -3.30
N ALA A 545 71.82 -37.69 -3.15
CA ALA A 545 71.89 -36.69 -4.21
C ALA A 545 72.64 -37.27 -5.41
N ALA A 546 71.94 -37.43 -6.54
CA ALA A 546 72.58 -37.75 -7.80
C ALA A 546 73.55 -36.61 -8.19
N ALA A 547 74.76 -36.99 -8.58
CA ALA A 547 75.81 -36.11 -9.09
C ALA A 547 75.30 -35.21 -10.24
N PRO A 548 75.90 -34.02 -10.47
CA PRO A 548 75.37 -33.05 -11.42
C PRO A 548 75.28 -33.65 -12.82
N PRO A 549 74.13 -33.54 -13.52
CA PRO A 549 74.04 -34.00 -14.89
C PRO A 549 74.96 -33.14 -15.77
N THR A 550 75.77 -33.81 -16.57
CA THR A 550 76.49 -33.23 -17.69
C THR A 550 75.48 -32.58 -18.65
N ALA A 551 75.83 -31.39 -19.12
CA ALA A 551 74.95 -30.50 -19.88
C ALA A 551 74.31 -31.17 -21.10
N ALA A 552 73.08 -30.73 -21.38
CA ALA A 552 72.25 -30.98 -22.57
C ALA A 552 71.27 -32.17 -22.52
N THR A 553 70.18 -32.08 -21.74
CA THR A 553 68.87 -32.68 -22.14
C THR A 553 67.62 -32.30 -21.33
N THR A 554 67.56 -31.19 -20.59
CA THR A 554 66.37 -30.87 -19.79
C THR A 554 65.81 -29.49 -20.13
N THR A 555 64.61 -29.46 -20.72
CA THR A 555 63.80 -28.26 -20.93
C THR A 555 63.55 -27.54 -19.61
N SER A 556 63.87 -26.25 -19.53
CA SER A 556 63.50 -25.40 -18.40
C SER A 556 62.11 -24.81 -18.61
N TRP A 557 61.17 -25.12 -17.73
CA TRP A 557 59.82 -24.54 -17.77
C TRP A 557 59.74 -23.31 -16.86
N ILE A 558 59.29 -22.18 -17.41
CA ILE A 558 59.03 -20.93 -16.69
C ILE A 558 57.54 -20.56 -16.75
N ILE A 559 57.09 -19.70 -15.83
CA ILE A 559 55.73 -19.13 -15.88
C ILE A 559 55.72 -18.07 -17.00
N HIS A 560 54.76 -18.17 -17.93
CA HIS A 560 54.59 -17.20 -19.01
C HIS A 560 54.30 -15.80 -18.46
N GLN A 561 54.68 -14.74 -19.18
CA GLN A 561 54.54 -13.33 -18.74
C GLN A 561 53.10 -12.92 -18.35
N ASP A 562 52.09 -13.63 -18.87
CA ASP A 562 50.67 -13.38 -18.56
C ASP A 562 50.15 -14.11 -17.31
N ASP A 563 50.98 -14.96 -16.68
CA ASP A 563 50.64 -15.91 -15.62
C ASP A 563 49.58 -16.98 -15.98
N LEU A 564 49.21 -17.07 -17.27
CA LEU A 564 48.16 -17.97 -17.79
C LEU A 564 48.68 -19.32 -18.29
N GLY A 565 49.99 -19.56 -18.29
CA GLY A 565 50.58 -20.82 -18.73
C GLY A 565 51.99 -21.08 -18.23
N LEU A 566 52.46 -22.31 -18.46
CA LEU A 566 53.86 -22.72 -18.33
C LEU A 566 54.45 -22.83 -19.73
N VAL A 567 55.62 -22.23 -19.95
CA VAL A 567 56.27 -22.17 -21.26
C VAL A 567 57.75 -22.51 -21.11
N ASP A 568 58.32 -23.11 -22.14
CA ASP A 568 59.75 -23.44 -22.21
C ASP A 568 60.62 -22.17 -22.34
N ASP A 569 61.66 -22.07 -21.51
CA ASP A 569 62.56 -20.92 -21.32
C ASP A 569 63.41 -20.64 -22.57
N ASP A 570 63.76 -21.69 -23.32
CA ASP A 570 64.64 -21.58 -24.50
C ASP A 570 63.88 -21.18 -25.77
N THR A 571 62.61 -21.59 -25.90
CA THR A 571 61.86 -21.47 -27.16
C THR A 571 60.64 -20.56 -27.10
N GLU A 572 60.13 -20.25 -25.91
CA GLU A 572 58.90 -19.47 -25.62
C GLU A 572 57.63 -19.90 -26.40
N THR A 573 57.72 -20.98 -27.19
CA THR A 573 56.71 -21.39 -28.19
C THR A 573 56.08 -22.73 -27.87
N PHE A 574 56.71 -23.53 -27.00
CA PHE A 574 56.16 -24.77 -26.47
C PHE A 574 55.70 -24.54 -25.03
N GLY A 575 54.47 -24.94 -24.73
CA GLY A 575 53.85 -24.58 -23.46
C GLY A 575 52.44 -25.10 -23.28
N ILE A 576 52.00 -25.04 -22.03
CA ILE A 576 50.63 -25.29 -21.61
C ILE A 576 50.03 -23.95 -21.23
N ARG A 577 48.92 -23.57 -21.84
CA ARG A 577 48.12 -22.42 -21.43
C ARG A 577 46.76 -22.88 -20.92
N PHE A 578 46.34 -22.27 -19.82
CA PHE A 578 45.04 -22.49 -19.21
C PHE A 578 44.16 -21.28 -19.50
N ALA A 579 42.91 -21.51 -19.88
CA ALA A 579 41.91 -20.47 -20.05
C ALA A 579 40.59 -20.98 -19.47
N PHE A 580 39.90 -20.14 -18.70
CA PHE A 580 38.56 -20.44 -18.22
C PHE A 580 37.59 -19.49 -18.91
N VAL A 581 36.71 -20.04 -19.75
CA VAL A 581 35.77 -19.27 -20.57
C VAL A 581 34.37 -19.40 -19.96
N SER A 582 33.66 -18.29 -19.82
CA SER A 582 32.29 -18.26 -19.33
C SER A 582 31.51 -17.22 -20.13
N SER A 583 30.21 -17.42 -20.32
CA SER A 583 29.30 -16.53 -21.05
C SER A 583 29.37 -15.05 -20.63
N HIS A 584 29.84 -14.75 -19.42
CA HIS A 584 29.99 -13.37 -18.92
C HIS A 584 31.32 -12.68 -19.26
N THR A 585 32.28 -13.35 -19.90
CA THR A 585 33.60 -12.76 -20.24
C THR A 585 33.65 -12.11 -21.63
N HIS A 586 32.66 -12.38 -22.49
CA HIS A 586 32.58 -11.83 -23.84
C HIS A 586 31.47 -10.77 -23.92
N ASN A 587 31.82 -9.52 -24.25
CA ASN A 587 30.85 -8.48 -24.58
C ASN A 587 31.24 -7.92 -25.96
N ASP A 588 30.30 -7.95 -26.92
CA ASP A 588 30.03 -6.85 -27.89
C ASP A 588 29.07 -7.21 -29.05
N ASN A 589 28.60 -8.45 -29.21
CA ASN A 589 27.56 -8.77 -30.22
C ASN A 589 26.22 -9.16 -29.59
N PRO A 590 25.15 -8.34 -29.76
CA PRO A 590 23.83 -8.56 -29.16
C PRO A 590 22.97 -9.54 -29.97
N GLY A 591 23.55 -10.68 -30.39
CA GLY A 591 22.91 -11.57 -31.39
C GLY A 591 22.97 -13.07 -31.13
N ASP A 592 23.62 -13.54 -30.07
CA ASP A 592 23.78 -14.98 -29.81
C ASP A 592 23.65 -15.28 -28.30
N ASP A 593 22.43 -15.16 -27.78
CA ASP A 593 22.05 -15.52 -26.40
C ASP A 593 21.96 -17.05 -26.20
N ALA A 594 22.99 -17.78 -26.63
CA ALA A 594 23.17 -19.16 -26.20
C ALA A 594 23.99 -19.14 -24.91
N ALA A 595 23.35 -19.46 -23.78
CA ALA A 595 23.98 -19.61 -22.48
C ALA A 595 25.13 -20.64 -22.56
N THR A 596 26.34 -20.17 -22.82
CA THR A 596 27.52 -21.03 -22.93
C THR A 596 27.94 -21.40 -21.51
N GLU A 597 27.88 -22.70 -21.19
CA GLU A 597 28.31 -23.23 -19.89
C GLU A 597 29.77 -22.85 -19.59
N PRO A 598 30.17 -22.72 -18.31
CA PRO A 598 31.57 -22.46 -17.98
C PRO A 598 32.46 -23.62 -18.47
N GLU A 599 33.48 -23.28 -19.26
CA GLU A 599 34.41 -24.23 -19.87
C GLU A 599 35.85 -23.97 -19.42
N LEU A 600 36.53 -25.02 -18.97
CA LEU A 600 37.99 -25.00 -18.83
C LEU A 600 38.61 -25.43 -20.16
N ARG A 601 39.44 -24.57 -20.75
CA ARG A 601 40.21 -24.83 -21.97
C ARG A 601 41.68 -24.89 -21.63
N VAL A 602 42.34 -25.94 -22.10
CA VAL A 602 43.78 -26.09 -21.97
C VAL A 602 44.35 -26.29 -23.35
N THR A 603 45.29 -25.45 -23.74
CA THR A 603 46.02 -25.58 -25.00
C THR A 603 47.44 -25.99 -24.69
N GLY A 604 47.89 -27.10 -25.28
CA GLY A 604 49.24 -27.61 -25.11
C GLY A 604 49.95 -27.76 -26.44
N ASP A 605 51.19 -27.29 -26.46
CA ASP A 605 52.13 -27.52 -27.56
C ASP A 605 53.21 -28.51 -27.09
N PHE A 606 53.26 -29.69 -27.70
CA PHE A 606 54.27 -30.73 -27.40
C PHE A 606 54.81 -31.37 -28.68
N MET A 607 55.91 -32.10 -28.55
CA MET A 607 56.54 -32.82 -29.66
C MET A 607 55.98 -34.23 -29.77
N ASP A 608 55.57 -34.64 -30.98
CA ASP A 608 55.23 -36.03 -31.28
C ASP A 608 56.49 -36.91 -31.30
N LYS A 609 56.30 -38.24 -31.27
CA LYS A 609 57.38 -39.24 -31.38
C LYS A 609 58.21 -39.08 -32.66
N ASP A 610 57.66 -38.43 -33.68
CA ASP A 610 58.30 -38.11 -34.96
C ASP A 610 58.98 -36.73 -35.00
N GLY A 611 59.04 -36.00 -33.88
CA GLY A 611 59.68 -34.68 -33.77
C GLY A 611 58.90 -33.53 -34.41
N LYS A 612 57.59 -33.70 -34.65
CA LYS A 612 56.69 -32.66 -35.17
C LYS A 612 55.93 -31.99 -34.03
N ARG A 613 55.72 -30.67 -34.15
CA ARG A 613 54.90 -29.89 -33.20
C ARG A 613 53.43 -30.28 -33.33
N ILE A 614 52.82 -30.70 -32.23
CA ILE A 614 51.38 -30.93 -32.11
C ILE A 614 50.80 -29.86 -31.20
N HIS A 615 49.87 -29.09 -31.75
CA HIS A 615 48.98 -28.22 -30.99
C HIS A 615 47.69 -28.98 -30.68
N LYS A 616 47.35 -29.12 -29.40
CA LYS A 616 46.09 -29.77 -28.98
C LYS A 616 45.35 -28.91 -27.96
N GLU A 617 44.04 -28.81 -28.14
CA GLU A 617 43.12 -28.13 -27.22
C GLU A 617 42.25 -29.19 -26.50
N TRP A 618 42.21 -29.14 -25.17
CA TRP A 618 41.33 -29.93 -24.33
C TRP A 618 40.27 -29.03 -23.71
N LYS A 619 39.03 -29.55 -23.63
CA LYS A 619 37.88 -28.82 -23.12
C LYS A 619 37.14 -29.65 -22.07
N TRP A 620 36.81 -29.01 -20.96
CA TRP A 620 36.01 -29.57 -19.87
C TRP A 620 34.83 -28.65 -19.57
N THR A 621 33.64 -29.23 -19.51
CA THR A 621 32.38 -28.52 -19.25
C THR A 621 31.64 -29.20 -18.11
N ALA A 622 30.68 -28.49 -17.51
CA ALA A 622 29.92 -29.00 -16.36
C ALA A 622 29.10 -30.27 -16.67
N GLY A 623 28.64 -30.44 -17.91
CA GLY A 623 27.87 -31.61 -18.36
C GLY A 623 28.69 -32.84 -18.77
N ASN A 624 30.01 -32.74 -18.92
CA ASN A 624 30.84 -33.83 -19.43
C ASN A 624 31.32 -34.78 -18.31
N VAL A 625 30.36 -35.39 -17.61
CA VAL A 625 30.62 -36.38 -16.54
C VAL A 625 30.89 -37.77 -17.13
N ASP A 626 30.42 -38.03 -18.36
CA ASP A 626 30.58 -39.30 -19.06
C ASP A 626 31.57 -39.18 -20.24
N GLY A 627 32.83 -39.50 -19.97
CA GLY A 627 33.54 -40.51 -20.75
C GLY A 627 34.08 -40.21 -22.16
N ASP A 628 34.00 -38.99 -22.73
CA ASP A 628 34.59 -38.75 -24.06
C ASP A 628 35.97 -38.06 -24.04
N SER A 629 37.01 -38.90 -24.15
CA SER A 629 38.31 -38.66 -24.79
C SER A 629 39.30 -37.60 -24.25
N ASN A 630 38.99 -36.89 -23.16
CA ASN A 630 39.94 -35.99 -22.49
C ASN A 630 40.37 -36.60 -21.15
N GLY A 631 41.61 -37.10 -21.07
CA GLY A 631 42.19 -37.67 -19.84
C GLY A 631 42.24 -36.68 -18.67
N SER A 632 42.65 -37.14 -17.49
CA SER A 632 42.79 -36.27 -16.32
C SER A 632 43.75 -35.11 -16.62
N LEU A 633 43.45 -33.89 -16.15
CA LEU A 633 44.30 -32.73 -16.40
C LEU A 633 45.74 -32.97 -15.91
N ASP A 634 45.89 -33.69 -14.80
CA ASP A 634 47.19 -34.06 -14.26
C ASP A 634 47.99 -34.99 -15.21
N GLU A 635 47.33 -35.93 -15.88
CA GLU A 635 47.95 -36.81 -16.88
C GLU A 635 48.36 -36.03 -18.13
N ILE A 636 47.51 -35.11 -18.58
CA ILE A 636 47.78 -34.26 -19.76
C ILE A 636 48.95 -33.31 -19.48
N VAL A 637 48.96 -32.66 -18.31
CA VAL A 637 50.05 -31.76 -17.93
C VAL A 637 51.36 -32.54 -17.80
N LYS A 638 51.36 -33.71 -17.16
CA LYS A 638 52.55 -34.59 -17.09
C LYS A 638 53.03 -35.03 -18.48
N HIS A 639 52.12 -35.38 -19.39
CA HIS A 639 52.46 -35.78 -20.75
C HIS A 639 53.10 -34.65 -21.57
N ILE A 640 52.58 -33.43 -21.46
CA ILE A 640 53.13 -32.27 -22.18
C ILE A 640 54.49 -31.87 -21.60
N LEU A 641 54.62 -31.83 -20.27
CA LEU A 641 55.88 -31.52 -19.61
C LEU A 641 56.98 -32.57 -19.88
N ALA A 642 56.61 -33.84 -20.08
CA ALA A 642 57.54 -34.92 -20.42
C ALA A 642 57.99 -34.92 -21.90
N ASN A 643 57.16 -34.40 -22.81
CA ASN A 643 57.42 -34.34 -24.25
C ASN A 643 57.81 -32.93 -24.74
N GLY A 644 58.47 -32.15 -23.87
CA GLY A 644 59.02 -30.84 -24.20
C GLY A 644 60.16 -30.92 -25.24
N PRO A 645 60.46 -29.82 -25.95
CA PRO A 645 61.51 -29.80 -26.97
C PRO A 645 62.89 -30.04 -26.37
N SER A 646 63.54 -31.17 -26.66
CA SER A 646 64.94 -31.35 -26.27
C SER A 646 65.80 -30.25 -26.90
N SER A 647 66.78 -29.71 -26.16
CA SER A 647 67.62 -28.57 -26.60
C SER A 647 68.33 -28.80 -27.95
N LEU A 648 68.48 -30.06 -28.38
CA LEU A 648 68.99 -30.46 -29.69
C LEU A 648 67.94 -30.37 -30.83
N SER A 649 66.66 -30.58 -30.52
CA SER A 649 65.54 -30.49 -31.48
C SER A 649 65.05 -29.05 -31.67
N ALA A 650 65.15 -28.20 -30.63
CA ALA A 650 64.78 -26.79 -30.70
C ALA A 650 65.64 -26.00 -31.70
N ALA A 651 66.95 -26.28 -31.75
CA ALA A 651 67.86 -25.68 -32.72
C ALA A 651 67.55 -26.08 -34.18
N ALA A 652 67.08 -27.32 -34.40
CA ALA A 652 66.66 -27.79 -35.72
C ALA A 652 65.29 -27.23 -36.16
N ALA A 653 64.35 -27.07 -35.22
CA ALA A 653 63.03 -26.50 -35.50
C ALA A 653 63.08 -24.98 -35.71
N ALA A 654 63.88 -24.23 -34.94
CA ALA A 654 64.09 -22.80 -35.14
C ALA A 654 64.77 -22.49 -36.49
N ALA A 655 65.67 -23.36 -36.95
CA ALA A 655 66.28 -23.25 -38.28
C ALA A 655 65.28 -23.51 -39.44
N ALA A 656 64.23 -24.31 -39.21
CA ALA A 656 63.18 -24.56 -40.19
C ALA A 656 62.17 -23.40 -40.29
N VAL A 657 61.90 -22.67 -39.20
CA VAL A 657 60.98 -21.51 -39.21
C VAL A 657 61.62 -20.26 -39.84
N LEU A 658 62.95 -20.11 -39.74
CA LEU A 658 63.69 -19.03 -40.42
C LEU A 658 63.91 -19.25 -41.93
N SER A 659 63.45 -20.38 -42.48
CA SER A 659 63.55 -20.71 -43.92
C SER A 659 62.20 -20.82 -44.64
N ALA A 660 61.13 -20.29 -44.04
CA ALA A 660 59.79 -20.16 -44.64
C ALA A 660 59.35 -18.70 -44.78
#